data_AF-A0A844GTX4-F1
#
_entry.id   AF-A0A844GTX4-F1
#
_cell.length_a   1.000
_cell.length_b   1.000
_cell.length_c   1.000
_cell.angle_alpha   90.00
_cell.angle_beta   90.00
_cell.angle_gamma   90.00
#
_symmetry.space_group_name_H-M   'P 1'
#
loop_
_entity.id
_entity.type
_entity.pdbx_description
1 polymer ?
#
loop_
_entity_poly.entity_id
_entity_poly.type
_entity_poly.pdbx_seq_one_letter_code
_entity_poly.pdbx_strand_id
1 'polypeptide(L)'
;MKILIADFDLFKKIGGGQTFYRQIIEKNPHLEFYYLINQENTNNPRPKNANPIPYQPIYEINDLNYYLNVNPPRWTYRSFTLASNIANSVKGYEFDVVDAPDYEQYTLFLRPALEYHGVKCNKVALSLHGKISTTLRMDWFGSNEVNIPLDLEEKMQFKTADIRYGISKSYLQEWRELVNVKSHYFNPLHFIDLPKPQPLKNIDKKANLYFIGRTEKRKGADIFVNLVWWLSPHNYSEATIIGPHSYSEFGQSSQDLLQEMINKRLVNIEIQSSKPRKELKQIFAQPAIIFLPSRYDTLNLLALESLFSGCPTAIGSGAGVCQFLEENFPQLPWIKIDVENTYECLPKLADVLENYQEYREKLNQALIDIDTSTNDPNLTEIYQADSNVEKDTALELKQWYLQLIDYWQHRPENKNIIKNNATKLMQKVVRPTVSKLKNKATNYAENNRASQLIKSPFLASQYHKVFTLSEQTELEIEKKLQQVWNFVETVEPEAKGIKGKIQSAFRIDRVRVWREIARLERMRNNDLVAATYLLRSMRTLGYDKFNELPYVLKILEEKGFKSEAKATEVMFKDINQQTENALDFLNTTYTNLLKYDREEYEIIDDRRDKNSYKVSVIVSLYNAAPKLPLFLWVLAQQTLAKTGDMEVILMDSGSPDEEYQVFLALADELKLPIVYFRSHQRETIQKAWNRAILEVRSHYITFLGVDETIIPECLEVLAEELDKDEETDWVIAHSLVTEVDLQGNHFQDIMLYNRANYDQNLEYLETCYLSLVGGLYRKNIHDRYGYYDPTYRGAGDTEFKNRVLPHIKTKMVNRVLGLFWNYPDARTTQSPMAEVEDIRAWYLHRSLGGVKYAFANKNPDVVEEFLYHALAYRKSYCGHISSDIEYAYNLCQFLAEIKPTSPLLQFKPSIEQLLTAYRQLDWLENTETFTATKTLWKTRQLAKNTEDLHRKIALKLGNGNFNPNYDIFHDNRHEQHANLWKTELSLINR
;
A
#
# COMPACT_ATOMS: atom_id res chain seq x y z
N MET A 1 -22.94 48.10 -5.26
CA MET A 1 -21.61 47.66 -5.70
C MET A 1 -21.80 46.65 -6.81
N LYS A 2 -21.04 46.77 -7.92
CA LYS A 2 -21.04 45.84 -9.05
C LYS A 2 -19.84 44.92 -8.96
N ILE A 3 -20.08 43.61 -8.90
CA ILE A 3 -19.05 42.59 -8.73
C ILE A 3 -19.05 41.65 -9.92
N LEU A 4 -17.90 41.44 -10.56
CA LEU A 4 -17.71 40.37 -11.53
C LEU A 4 -17.09 39.16 -10.84
N ILE A 5 -17.80 38.04 -10.80
CA ILE A 5 -17.24 36.74 -10.47
C ILE A 5 -16.58 36.18 -11.73
N ALA A 6 -15.26 36.10 -11.73
CA ALA A 6 -14.45 35.63 -12.86
C ALA A 6 -14.49 34.10 -13.06
N ASP A 7 -15.60 33.44 -12.71
CA ASP A 7 -15.83 32.00 -12.90
C ASP A 7 -16.99 31.77 -13.87
N PHE A 8 -17.11 30.55 -14.37
CA PHE A 8 -17.95 30.18 -15.50
C PHE A 8 -19.11 29.27 -15.10
N ASP A 9 -20.28 29.51 -15.70
CA ASP A 9 -21.43 28.61 -15.67
C ASP A 9 -21.91 28.27 -14.23
N LEU A 10 -21.92 29.27 -13.34
CA LEU A 10 -22.18 29.11 -11.89
C LEU A 10 -23.48 28.36 -11.56
N PHE A 11 -24.53 28.51 -12.39
CA PHE A 11 -25.83 27.88 -12.16
C PHE A 11 -26.04 26.60 -12.98
N LYS A 12 -25.04 26.18 -13.77
CA LYS A 12 -25.01 24.88 -14.45
C LYS A 12 -24.03 23.89 -13.79
N LYS A 13 -22.84 24.35 -13.41
CA LYS A 13 -21.80 23.50 -12.84
C LYS A 13 -22.09 23.15 -11.38
N ILE A 14 -21.60 21.98 -10.95
CA ILE A 14 -21.68 21.51 -9.57
C ILE A 14 -20.25 21.40 -9.04
N GLY A 15 -19.93 22.18 -8.00
CA GLY A 15 -18.62 22.19 -7.35
C GLY A 15 -18.64 23.02 -6.07
N GLY A 16 -17.61 22.86 -5.23
CA GLY A 16 -17.50 23.57 -3.95
C GLY A 16 -17.44 25.09 -4.14
N GLY A 17 -16.54 25.57 -5.00
CA GLY A 17 -16.41 26.99 -5.35
C GLY A 17 -17.67 27.57 -6.00
N GLN A 18 -18.30 26.84 -6.93
CA GLN A 18 -19.55 27.31 -7.55
C GLN A 18 -20.72 27.32 -6.55
N THR A 19 -20.73 26.41 -5.57
CA THR A 19 -21.73 26.44 -4.50
C THR A 19 -21.50 27.63 -3.58
N PHE A 20 -20.25 27.92 -3.22
CA PHE A 20 -19.90 29.14 -2.50
C PHE A 20 -20.38 30.40 -3.22
N TYR A 21 -20.03 30.57 -4.50
CA TYR A 21 -20.43 31.76 -5.25
C TYR A 21 -21.96 31.91 -5.39
N ARG A 22 -22.71 30.80 -5.56
CA ARG A 22 -24.18 30.85 -5.53
C ARG A 22 -24.72 31.32 -4.18
N GLN A 23 -24.16 30.82 -3.09
CA GLN A 23 -24.57 31.20 -1.74
C GLN A 23 -24.29 32.68 -1.43
N ILE A 24 -23.12 33.22 -1.82
CA ILE A 24 -22.85 34.65 -1.60
C ILE A 24 -23.79 35.54 -2.42
N ILE A 25 -24.14 35.15 -3.65
CA ILE A 25 -25.11 35.86 -4.48
C ILE A 25 -26.48 35.89 -3.78
N GLU A 26 -26.95 34.74 -3.30
CA GLU A 26 -28.25 34.61 -2.62
C GLU A 26 -28.30 35.40 -1.31
N LYS A 27 -27.21 35.43 -0.55
CA LYS A 27 -27.13 36.09 0.77
C LYS A 27 -26.91 37.60 0.71
N ASN A 28 -26.52 38.13 -0.45
CA ASN A 28 -26.25 39.55 -0.63
C ASN A 28 -27.13 40.17 -1.73
N PRO A 29 -28.47 40.22 -1.55
CA PRO A 29 -29.40 40.73 -2.57
C PRO A 29 -29.23 42.23 -2.87
N HIS A 30 -28.48 42.96 -2.04
CA HIS A 30 -28.16 44.38 -2.19
C HIS A 30 -26.93 44.65 -3.08
N LEU A 31 -26.18 43.59 -3.46
CA LEU A 31 -25.03 43.67 -4.36
C LEU A 31 -25.42 43.16 -5.75
N GLU A 32 -24.89 43.77 -6.81
CA GLU A 32 -25.11 43.33 -8.19
C GLU A 32 -23.94 42.44 -8.64
N PHE A 33 -24.20 41.15 -8.88
CA PHE A 33 -23.21 40.20 -9.35
C PHE A 33 -23.32 39.98 -10.85
N TYR A 34 -22.18 39.86 -11.50
CA TYR A 34 -22.01 39.50 -12.90
C TYR A 34 -21.13 38.25 -12.96
N TYR A 35 -21.39 37.34 -13.89
CA TYR A 35 -20.59 36.12 -14.05
C TYR A 35 -20.60 35.65 -15.50
N LEU A 36 -19.64 34.80 -15.87
CA LEU A 36 -19.48 34.38 -17.27
C LEU A 36 -20.31 33.12 -17.57
N ILE A 37 -20.98 33.11 -18.73
CA ILE A 37 -21.64 31.92 -19.27
C ILE A 37 -20.97 31.48 -20.57
N ASN A 38 -20.61 30.20 -20.65
CA ASN A 38 -20.04 29.57 -21.83
C ASN A 38 -20.98 28.48 -22.36
N GLN A 39 -21.45 27.60 -21.47
CA GLN A 39 -22.37 26.52 -21.83
C GLN A 39 -23.67 26.53 -21.02
N GLU A 40 -23.82 27.45 -20.07
CA GLU A 40 -25.05 27.68 -19.33
C GLU A 40 -26.13 28.31 -20.21
N ASN A 41 -27.38 27.84 -20.07
CA ASN A 41 -28.51 28.44 -20.75
C ASN A 41 -28.89 29.78 -20.09
N THR A 42 -29.04 30.84 -20.88
CA THR A 42 -29.48 32.16 -20.41
C THR A 42 -30.86 32.13 -19.74
N ASN A 43 -31.66 31.09 -19.93
CA ASN A 43 -32.97 30.92 -19.28
C ASN A 43 -32.92 30.13 -17.96
N ASN A 44 -31.75 29.67 -17.49
CA ASN A 44 -31.66 28.97 -16.20
C ASN A 44 -32.12 29.87 -15.04
N PRO A 45 -32.84 29.31 -14.04
CA PRO A 45 -33.30 30.08 -12.88
C PRO A 45 -32.10 30.57 -12.05
N ARG A 46 -32.12 31.87 -11.72
CA ARG A 46 -31.07 32.53 -10.93
C ARG A 46 -31.65 33.69 -10.10
N PRO A 47 -30.98 34.10 -9.00
CA PRO A 47 -31.35 35.29 -8.25
C PRO A 47 -31.39 36.56 -9.11
N LYS A 48 -32.26 37.52 -8.77
CA LYS A 48 -32.42 38.77 -9.53
C LYS A 48 -31.14 39.62 -9.61
N ASN A 49 -30.26 39.46 -8.63
CA ASN A 49 -28.98 40.15 -8.56
C ASN A 49 -27.83 39.40 -9.27
N ALA A 50 -28.13 38.31 -9.99
CA ALA A 50 -27.16 37.52 -10.76
C ALA A 50 -27.32 37.78 -12.28
N ASN A 51 -26.33 38.46 -12.87
CA ASN A 51 -26.36 38.90 -14.27
C ASN A 51 -25.38 38.08 -15.12
N PRO A 52 -25.85 37.20 -16.02
CA PRO A 52 -24.96 36.41 -16.88
C PRO A 52 -24.38 37.26 -18.02
N ILE A 53 -23.09 37.09 -18.30
CA ILE A 53 -22.38 37.71 -19.43
C ILE A 53 -21.86 36.59 -20.37
N PRO A 54 -22.21 36.60 -21.67
CA PRO A 54 -21.65 35.65 -22.63
C PRO A 54 -20.14 35.71 -22.75
N TYR A 55 -19.47 34.57 -22.64
CA TYR A 55 -18.04 34.46 -22.87
C TYR A 55 -17.70 34.60 -24.36
N GLN A 56 -16.85 35.56 -24.70
CA GLN A 56 -16.44 35.92 -26.07
C GLN A 56 -14.91 35.77 -26.23
N PRO A 57 -14.41 34.53 -26.40
CA PRO A 57 -12.99 34.30 -26.54
C PRO A 57 -12.47 34.74 -27.92
N ILE A 58 -11.36 35.49 -27.94
CA ILE A 58 -10.62 35.90 -29.15
C ILE A 58 -9.14 35.52 -29.12
N TYR A 59 -8.63 35.14 -27.94
CA TYR A 59 -7.27 34.67 -27.72
C TYR A 59 -7.27 33.14 -27.64
N GLU A 60 -6.36 32.48 -28.35
CA GLU A 60 -6.11 31.04 -28.24
C GLU A 60 -4.70 30.77 -27.73
N ILE A 61 -4.51 29.70 -26.94
CA ILE A 61 -3.17 29.33 -26.46
C ILE A 61 -2.21 29.05 -27.62
N ASN A 62 -2.74 28.57 -28.75
CA ASN A 62 -1.99 28.29 -29.96
C ASN A 62 -1.41 29.55 -30.63
N ASP A 63 -1.96 30.74 -30.34
CA ASP A 63 -1.41 32.01 -30.82
C ASP A 63 0.02 32.24 -30.31
N LEU A 64 0.40 31.61 -29.19
CA LEU A 64 1.69 31.77 -28.51
C LEU A 64 2.70 30.65 -28.81
N ASN A 65 2.36 29.65 -29.64
CA ASN A 65 3.20 28.47 -29.89
C ASN A 65 4.61 28.80 -30.45
N TYR A 66 4.76 29.95 -31.11
CA TYR A 66 6.02 30.40 -31.72
C TYR A 66 6.68 31.56 -30.96
N TYR A 67 6.24 31.86 -29.74
CA TYR A 67 6.95 32.78 -28.86
C TYR A 67 8.22 32.09 -28.31
N LEU A 68 9.39 32.60 -28.71
CA LEU A 68 10.70 31.98 -28.44
C LEU A 68 11.49 32.64 -27.29
N ASN A 69 10.94 33.65 -26.61
CA ASN A 69 11.60 34.26 -25.45
C ASN A 69 11.51 33.37 -24.20
N VAL A 70 12.43 33.59 -23.27
CA VAL A 70 12.46 32.92 -21.95
C VAL A 70 11.38 33.47 -21.03
N ASN A 71 11.16 34.79 -21.08
CA ASN A 71 10.11 35.49 -20.33
C ASN A 71 9.10 36.09 -21.32
N PRO A 72 7.79 35.97 -21.04
CA PRO A 72 7.21 35.23 -19.92
C PRO A 72 7.36 33.72 -20.08
N PRO A 73 7.51 32.96 -18.98
CA PRO A 73 7.64 31.51 -19.06
C PRO A 73 6.42 30.84 -19.69
N ARG A 74 6.62 29.75 -20.43
CA ARG A 74 5.54 29.04 -21.15
C ARG A 74 4.36 28.59 -20.30
N TRP A 75 4.60 28.27 -19.03
CA TRP A 75 3.54 27.85 -18.12
C TRP A 75 2.49 28.95 -17.88
N THR A 76 2.85 30.23 -18.06
CA THR A 76 1.93 31.37 -17.90
C THR A 76 0.90 31.52 -19.03
N TYR A 77 1.08 30.84 -20.16
CA TYR A 77 0.31 31.12 -21.39
C TYR A 77 -1.18 30.83 -21.25
N ARG A 78 -1.55 29.74 -20.57
CA ARG A 78 -2.95 29.39 -20.30
C ARG A 78 -3.63 30.52 -19.51
N SER A 79 -2.97 30.96 -18.46
CA SER A 79 -3.46 31.98 -17.55
C SER A 79 -3.59 33.34 -18.25
N PHE A 80 -2.66 33.69 -19.14
CA PHE A 80 -2.75 34.86 -20.02
C PHE A 80 -3.97 34.80 -20.95
N THR A 81 -4.15 33.68 -21.64
CA THR A 81 -5.25 33.49 -22.60
C THR A 81 -6.60 33.61 -21.91
N LEU A 82 -6.76 32.96 -20.75
CA LEU A 82 -8.01 33.02 -19.97
C LEU A 82 -8.28 34.42 -19.43
N ALA A 83 -7.30 35.07 -18.79
CA ALA A 83 -7.46 36.43 -18.27
C ALA A 83 -7.86 37.44 -19.37
N SER A 84 -7.22 37.36 -20.54
CA SER A 84 -7.50 38.26 -21.67
C SER A 84 -8.89 38.00 -22.27
N ASN A 85 -9.31 36.74 -22.39
CA ASN A 85 -10.65 36.42 -22.87
C ASN A 85 -11.75 36.82 -21.87
N ILE A 86 -11.50 36.69 -20.56
CA ILE A 86 -12.39 37.20 -19.51
C ILE A 86 -12.55 38.71 -19.68
N ALA A 87 -11.44 39.45 -19.72
CA ALA A 87 -11.45 40.91 -19.89
C ALA A 87 -12.12 41.37 -21.20
N ASN A 88 -11.89 40.64 -22.31
CA ASN A 88 -12.54 40.92 -23.59
C ASN A 88 -14.06 40.74 -23.52
N SER A 89 -14.53 39.68 -22.85
CA SER A 89 -15.97 39.36 -22.73
C SER A 89 -16.76 40.42 -21.98
N VAL A 90 -16.09 41.19 -21.12
CA VAL A 90 -16.69 42.25 -20.31
C VAL A 90 -16.25 43.65 -20.77
N LYS A 91 -15.78 43.78 -22.01
CA LYS A 91 -15.40 45.08 -22.58
C LYS A 91 -16.57 46.07 -22.52
N GLY A 92 -16.31 47.26 -21.97
CA GLY A 92 -17.32 48.31 -21.79
C GLY A 92 -18.14 48.21 -20.50
N TYR A 93 -17.90 47.21 -19.65
CA TYR A 93 -18.44 47.16 -18.30
C TYR A 93 -17.55 47.92 -17.30
N GLU A 94 -18.15 48.29 -16.17
CA GLU A 94 -17.46 48.89 -15.03
C GLU A 94 -17.83 48.11 -13.76
N PHE A 95 -16.82 47.69 -13.00
CA PHE A 95 -16.97 46.90 -11.79
C PHE A 95 -16.26 47.56 -10.61
N ASP A 96 -16.87 47.49 -9.43
CA ASP A 96 -16.19 47.87 -8.19
C ASP A 96 -15.18 46.80 -7.79
N VAL A 97 -15.55 45.52 -7.95
CA VAL A 97 -14.68 44.37 -7.64
C VAL A 97 -14.76 43.34 -8.74
N VAL A 98 -13.62 42.75 -9.09
CA VAL A 98 -13.56 41.50 -9.86
C VAL A 98 -13.04 40.42 -8.93
N ASP A 99 -13.89 39.46 -8.58
CA ASP A 99 -13.62 38.36 -7.65
C ASP A 99 -13.28 37.09 -8.44
N ALA A 100 -12.11 36.52 -8.18
CA ALA A 100 -11.63 35.32 -8.86
C ALA A 100 -11.24 34.22 -7.86
N PRO A 101 -11.53 32.95 -8.16
CA PRO A 101 -11.14 31.84 -7.29
C PRO A 101 -9.66 31.49 -7.39
N ASP A 102 -9.07 31.01 -6.30
CA ASP A 102 -7.66 30.57 -6.25
C ASP A 102 -7.37 29.22 -6.91
N TYR A 103 -8.40 28.41 -7.16
CA TYR A 103 -8.28 27.15 -7.90
C TYR A 103 -8.07 27.34 -9.41
N GLU A 104 -8.07 28.57 -9.91
CA GLU A 104 -7.67 28.92 -11.27
C GLU A 104 -6.59 29.99 -11.26
N GLN A 105 -5.57 29.84 -12.09
CA GLN A 105 -4.36 30.67 -12.03
C GLN A 105 -4.46 32.01 -12.77
N TYR A 106 -5.50 32.23 -13.58
CA TYR A 106 -5.61 33.42 -14.45
C TYR A 106 -5.68 34.76 -13.70
N THR A 107 -5.94 34.73 -12.38
CA THR A 107 -5.95 35.93 -11.54
C THR A 107 -4.62 36.68 -11.60
N LEU A 108 -3.51 35.97 -11.83
CA LEU A 108 -2.18 36.59 -11.97
C LEU A 108 -2.13 37.67 -13.07
N PHE A 109 -2.93 37.55 -14.15
CA PHE A 109 -2.98 38.50 -15.26
C PHE A 109 -4.28 39.29 -15.37
N LEU A 110 -5.22 39.12 -14.43
CA LEU A 110 -6.55 39.71 -14.57
C LEU A 110 -6.50 41.25 -14.58
N ARG A 111 -5.72 41.85 -13.66
CA ARG A 111 -5.54 43.31 -13.59
C ARG A 111 -4.97 43.91 -14.89
N PRO A 112 -3.80 43.48 -15.42
CA PRO A 112 -3.29 44.02 -16.67
C PRO A 112 -4.19 43.71 -17.88
N ALA A 113 -4.93 42.59 -17.88
CA ALA A 113 -5.91 42.30 -18.92
C ALA A 113 -7.10 43.27 -18.91
N LEU A 114 -7.68 43.55 -17.73
CA LEU A 114 -8.77 44.50 -17.59
C LEU A 114 -8.34 45.92 -18.02
N GLU A 115 -7.13 46.34 -17.62
CA GLU A 115 -6.53 47.63 -18.04
C GLU A 115 -6.40 47.71 -19.57
N TYR A 116 -5.85 46.67 -20.21
CA TYR A 116 -5.66 46.64 -21.67
C TYR A 116 -6.99 46.67 -22.45
N HIS A 117 -8.01 45.96 -21.97
CA HIS A 117 -9.32 45.93 -22.62
C HIS A 117 -10.22 47.14 -22.28
N GLY A 118 -9.73 48.08 -21.46
CA GLY A 118 -10.46 49.30 -21.07
C GLY A 118 -11.65 49.03 -20.14
N VAL A 119 -11.58 47.95 -19.35
CA VAL A 119 -12.60 47.61 -18.35
C VAL A 119 -12.25 48.34 -17.05
N LYS A 120 -13.13 49.22 -16.56
CA LYS A 120 -12.88 49.91 -15.28
C LYS A 120 -13.12 48.95 -14.12
N CYS A 121 -12.11 48.76 -13.29
CA CYS A 121 -12.13 47.91 -12.11
C CYS A 121 -11.38 48.59 -10.96
N ASN A 122 -12.03 48.77 -9.80
CA ASN A 122 -11.35 49.34 -8.64
C ASN A 122 -10.41 48.31 -7.99
N LYS A 123 -10.89 47.09 -7.72
CA LYS A 123 -10.12 46.04 -7.02
C LYS A 123 -10.30 44.66 -7.65
N VAL A 124 -9.23 43.87 -7.67
CA VAL A 124 -9.26 42.44 -7.98
C VAL A 124 -9.14 41.67 -6.66
N ALA A 125 -10.18 40.90 -6.32
CA ALA A 125 -10.21 40.05 -5.14
C ALA A 125 -9.87 38.59 -5.52
N LEU A 126 -9.12 37.92 -4.66
CA LEU A 126 -8.83 36.49 -4.74
C LEU A 126 -9.57 35.74 -3.62
N SER A 127 -10.53 34.91 -4.00
CA SER A 127 -11.27 34.04 -3.09
C SER A 127 -10.52 32.72 -2.88
N LEU A 128 -10.17 32.43 -1.63
CA LEU A 128 -9.29 31.34 -1.23
C LEU A 128 -10.11 30.08 -0.89
N HIS A 129 -10.18 29.15 -1.85
CA HIS A 129 -10.95 27.91 -1.81
C HIS A 129 -10.10 26.63 -1.79
N GLY A 130 -8.83 26.71 -2.20
CA GLY A 130 -7.86 25.60 -2.18
C GLY A 130 -6.97 25.54 -3.42
N LYS A 131 -5.66 25.43 -3.22
CA LYS A 131 -4.66 25.27 -4.29
C LYS A 131 -4.81 23.96 -5.06
N ILE A 132 -4.62 24.02 -6.38
CA ILE A 132 -4.59 22.84 -7.24
C ILE A 132 -3.26 22.10 -7.06
N SER A 133 -2.16 22.80 -6.80
CA SER A 133 -0.85 22.17 -6.54
C SER A 133 -0.89 21.20 -5.34
N THR A 134 -1.53 21.60 -4.24
CA THR A 134 -1.77 20.74 -3.08
C THR A 134 -2.73 19.61 -3.42
N THR A 135 -3.82 19.90 -4.12
CA THR A 135 -4.82 18.90 -4.51
C THR A 135 -4.21 17.77 -5.35
N LEU A 136 -3.39 18.10 -6.35
CA LEU A 136 -2.74 17.11 -7.22
C LEU A 136 -1.75 16.24 -6.43
N ARG A 137 -0.96 16.85 -5.55
CA ARG A 137 0.04 16.14 -4.72
C ARG A 137 -0.60 15.14 -3.76
N MET A 138 -1.80 15.45 -3.27
CA MET A 138 -2.50 14.65 -2.28
C MET A 138 -3.57 13.70 -2.88
N ASP A 139 -3.65 13.57 -4.21
CA ASP A 139 -4.56 12.63 -4.86
C ASP A 139 -3.89 11.26 -5.10
N TRP A 140 -4.68 10.24 -5.42
CA TRP A 140 -4.23 8.86 -5.66
C TRP A 140 -3.15 8.73 -6.72
N PHE A 141 -3.24 9.57 -7.74
CA PHE A 141 -2.42 9.52 -8.95
C PHE A 141 -1.42 10.68 -9.03
N GLY A 142 -1.29 11.44 -7.94
CA GLY A 142 -0.34 12.54 -7.83
C GLY A 142 1.10 12.03 -7.80
N SER A 143 2.03 12.76 -8.40
CA SER A 143 3.45 12.57 -8.10
C SER A 143 3.76 13.16 -6.73
N ASN A 144 4.64 12.51 -5.97
CA ASN A 144 5.27 13.12 -4.79
C ASN A 144 6.14 14.34 -5.18
N GLU A 145 6.47 14.48 -6.46
CA GLU A 145 7.22 15.62 -7.01
C GLU A 145 6.38 16.91 -7.05
N VAL A 146 6.99 18.01 -6.64
CA VAL A 146 6.35 19.34 -6.62
C VAL A 146 6.17 19.86 -8.04
N ASN A 147 4.93 20.22 -8.41
CA ASN A 147 4.66 20.98 -9.63
C ASN A 147 5.08 22.45 -9.42
N ILE A 148 6.38 22.72 -9.58
CA ILE A 148 7.00 24.03 -9.34
C ILE A 148 6.31 25.15 -10.14
N PRO A 149 6.01 25.01 -11.45
CA PRO A 149 5.32 26.05 -12.20
C PRO A 149 3.96 26.45 -11.62
N LEU A 150 3.14 25.47 -11.25
CA LEU A 150 1.80 25.72 -10.73
C LEU A 150 1.85 26.41 -9.35
N ASP A 151 2.76 25.97 -8.48
CA ASP A 151 2.99 26.60 -7.17
C ASP A 151 3.47 28.07 -7.31
N LEU A 152 4.29 28.37 -8.33
CA LEU A 152 4.69 29.74 -8.66
C LEU A 152 3.50 30.58 -9.15
N GLU A 153 2.65 30.06 -10.05
CA GLU A 153 1.45 30.77 -10.49
C GLU A 153 0.51 31.08 -9.32
N GLU A 154 0.26 30.12 -8.45
CA GLU A 154 -0.57 30.27 -7.25
C GLU A 154 0.00 31.33 -6.30
N LYS A 155 1.32 31.34 -6.08
CA LYS A 155 1.99 32.39 -5.27
C LYS A 155 1.91 33.77 -5.94
N MET A 156 2.13 33.84 -7.25
CA MET A 156 2.09 35.09 -8.00
C MET A 156 0.68 35.70 -7.99
N GLN A 157 -0.36 34.93 -8.26
CA GLN A 157 -1.74 35.45 -8.17
C GLN A 157 -2.10 35.86 -6.75
N PHE A 158 -1.61 35.11 -5.74
CA PHE A 158 -1.82 35.48 -4.35
C PHE A 158 -1.24 36.86 -4.17
N LYS A 159 0.07 37.06 -4.43
CA LYS A 159 0.81 38.32 -4.31
C LYS A 159 0.23 39.53 -5.06
N THR A 160 -0.45 39.34 -6.18
CA THR A 160 -0.90 40.46 -7.03
C THR A 160 -2.37 40.85 -6.88
N ALA A 161 -3.20 40.04 -6.23
CA ALA A 161 -4.57 40.43 -5.90
C ALA A 161 -4.60 41.58 -4.89
N ASP A 162 -5.50 42.54 -5.09
CA ASP A 162 -5.70 43.70 -4.20
C ASP A 162 -6.22 43.26 -2.83
N ILE A 163 -7.14 42.28 -2.84
CA ILE A 163 -7.75 41.71 -1.64
C ILE A 163 -7.64 40.19 -1.76
N ARG A 164 -7.32 39.50 -0.66
CA ARG A 164 -7.51 38.05 -0.55
C ARG A 164 -8.41 37.76 0.63
N TYR A 165 -9.35 36.85 0.45
CA TYR A 165 -10.21 36.42 1.56
C TYR A 165 -10.48 34.93 1.49
N GLY A 166 -10.67 34.29 2.63
CA GLY A 166 -10.85 32.85 2.72
C GLY A 166 -11.86 32.46 3.78
N ILE A 167 -12.47 31.30 3.57
CA ILE A 167 -13.55 30.76 4.42
C ILE A 167 -13.03 29.92 5.59
N SER A 168 -11.71 29.83 5.75
CA SER A 168 -11.04 28.95 6.69
C SER A 168 -9.79 29.58 7.27
N LYS A 169 -9.73 29.70 8.60
CA LYS A 169 -8.59 30.30 9.29
C LYS A 169 -7.32 29.47 9.11
N SER A 170 -7.41 28.14 9.13
CA SER A 170 -6.26 27.26 8.89
C SER A 170 -5.67 27.44 7.49
N TYR A 171 -6.52 27.58 6.47
CA TYR A 171 -6.05 27.83 5.10
C TYR A 171 -5.45 29.23 4.93
N LEU A 172 -5.99 30.24 5.61
CA LEU A 172 -5.39 31.58 5.65
C LEU A 172 -4.02 31.58 6.33
N GLN A 173 -3.86 30.78 7.39
CA GLN A 173 -2.59 30.60 8.07
C GLN A 173 -1.56 29.90 7.16
N GLU A 174 -1.96 28.82 6.46
CA GLU A 174 -1.10 28.13 5.48
C GLU A 174 -0.54 29.14 4.45
N TRP A 175 -1.39 30.01 3.92
CA TRP A 175 -0.96 31.05 2.99
C TRP A 175 -0.04 32.09 3.63
N ARG A 176 -0.27 32.47 4.89
CA ARG A 176 0.55 33.44 5.62
C ARG A 176 1.97 32.93 5.84
N GLU A 177 2.14 31.63 6.05
CA GLU A 177 3.43 30.96 6.18
C GLU A 177 4.20 30.93 4.84
N LEU A 178 3.48 30.86 3.71
CA LEU A 178 4.09 30.87 2.37
C LEU A 178 4.40 32.28 1.85
N VAL A 179 3.48 33.21 2.06
CA VAL A 179 3.54 34.59 1.55
C VAL A 179 2.94 35.53 2.61
N ASN A 180 3.78 36.37 3.21
CA ASN A 180 3.37 37.28 4.27
C ASN A 180 2.63 38.53 3.75
N VAL A 181 1.42 38.32 3.21
CA VAL A 181 0.51 39.39 2.78
C VAL A 181 -0.84 39.22 3.48
N LYS A 182 -1.48 40.35 3.81
CA LYS A 182 -2.74 40.37 4.57
C LYS A 182 -3.85 39.67 3.79
N SER A 183 -4.60 38.81 4.49
CA SER A 183 -5.81 38.15 4.02
C SER A 183 -6.95 38.35 5.02
N HIS A 184 -8.19 38.24 4.56
CA HIS A 184 -9.39 38.46 5.34
C HIS A 184 -10.15 37.15 5.58
N TYR A 185 -10.58 36.91 6.82
CA TYR A 185 -11.46 35.78 7.13
C TYR A 185 -12.89 36.14 6.79
N PHE A 186 -13.54 35.31 5.99
CA PHE A 186 -14.96 35.40 5.68
C PHE A 186 -15.69 34.26 6.38
N ASN A 187 -16.34 34.56 7.49
CA ASN A 187 -16.97 33.57 8.35
C ASN A 187 -18.04 32.75 7.57
N PRO A 188 -18.01 31.42 7.62
CA PRO A 188 -19.01 30.54 7.00
C PRO A 188 -20.48 30.91 7.25
N LEU A 189 -20.80 31.49 8.41
CA LEU A 189 -22.15 31.91 8.79
C LEU A 189 -22.69 33.07 7.94
N HIS A 190 -21.83 33.83 7.26
CA HIS A 190 -22.26 34.91 6.35
C HIS A 190 -22.84 34.41 5.03
N PHE A 191 -22.55 33.17 4.64
CA PHE A 191 -23.01 32.63 3.36
C PHE A 191 -23.74 31.28 3.47
N ILE A 192 -23.67 30.57 4.60
CA ILE A 192 -24.34 29.28 4.78
C ILE A 192 -25.55 29.43 5.69
N ASP A 193 -26.69 28.88 5.27
CA ASP A 193 -27.79 28.56 6.19
C ASP A 193 -27.56 27.18 6.83
N LEU A 194 -27.30 27.18 8.15
CA LEU A 194 -27.21 25.94 8.90
C LEU A 194 -28.57 25.23 8.93
N PRO A 195 -28.62 23.92 8.60
CA PRO A 195 -29.88 23.18 8.61
C PRO A 195 -30.43 23.06 10.03
N LYS A 196 -31.76 22.89 10.12
CA LYS A 196 -32.42 22.58 11.40
C LYS A 196 -32.29 21.08 11.73
N PRO A 197 -32.18 20.72 13.02
CA PRO A 197 -32.19 19.33 13.44
C PRO A 197 -33.44 18.61 12.94
N GLN A 198 -33.28 17.39 12.45
CA GLN A 198 -34.38 16.54 12.01
C GLN A 198 -34.69 15.47 13.06
N PRO A 199 -35.97 15.09 13.26
CA PRO A 199 -36.32 13.99 14.14
C PRO A 199 -35.78 12.66 13.58
N LEU A 200 -35.23 11.85 14.47
CA LEU A 200 -34.73 10.52 14.14
C LEU A 200 -35.90 9.62 13.69
N LYS A 201 -35.74 8.95 12.56
CA LYS A 201 -36.67 7.94 12.03
C LYS A 201 -36.10 6.54 12.27
N ASN A 202 -36.95 5.51 12.27
CA ASN A 202 -36.53 4.10 12.39
C ASN A 202 -35.60 3.82 13.60
N ILE A 203 -36.04 4.25 14.78
CA ILE A 203 -35.27 4.24 16.04
C ILE A 203 -34.72 2.84 16.41
N ASP A 204 -35.42 1.78 16.01
CA ASP A 204 -35.06 0.39 16.33
C ASP A 204 -33.92 -0.20 15.47
N LYS A 205 -33.40 0.56 14.48
CA LYS A 205 -32.33 0.09 13.60
C LYS A 205 -30.95 0.54 14.09
N LYS A 206 -29.94 -0.32 13.90
CA LYS A 206 -28.53 0.04 14.05
C LYS A 206 -28.11 1.10 13.03
N ALA A 207 -27.12 1.91 13.39
CA ALA A 207 -26.65 2.98 12.52
C ALA A 207 -25.98 2.44 11.24
N ASN A 208 -26.17 3.14 10.13
CA ASN A 208 -25.39 2.95 8.91
C ASN A 208 -24.15 3.85 8.91
N LEU A 209 -23.06 3.40 8.30
CA LEU A 209 -21.81 4.15 8.18
C LEU A 209 -21.68 4.70 6.77
N TYR A 210 -21.54 6.01 6.62
CA TYR A 210 -21.44 6.63 5.30
C TYR A 210 -20.19 7.49 5.15
N PHE A 211 -19.35 7.18 4.16
CA PHE A 211 -18.49 8.20 3.57
C PHE A 211 -19.26 8.91 2.46
N ILE A 212 -19.27 10.24 2.48
CA ILE A 212 -19.97 11.03 1.45
C ILE A 212 -19.04 12.12 0.93
N GLY A 213 -18.66 12.03 -0.34
CA GLY A 213 -17.75 12.99 -0.95
C GLY A 213 -17.05 12.44 -2.19
N ARG A 214 -16.22 13.27 -2.82
CA ARG A 214 -15.36 12.82 -3.91
C ARG A 214 -14.32 11.85 -3.36
N THR A 215 -14.08 10.74 -4.05
CA THR A 215 -13.16 9.71 -3.56
C THR A 215 -11.70 9.99 -3.93
N GLU A 216 -11.27 11.25 -3.84
CA GLU A 216 -9.84 11.63 -3.94
C GLU A 216 -9.09 11.20 -2.67
N LYS A 217 -7.78 10.89 -2.76
CA LYS A 217 -7.03 10.36 -1.60
C LYS A 217 -7.03 11.34 -0.42
N ARG A 218 -6.94 12.65 -0.68
CA ARG A 218 -7.03 13.71 0.35
C ARG A 218 -8.36 13.73 1.13
N LYS A 219 -9.45 13.18 0.57
CA LYS A 219 -10.76 13.14 1.24
C LYS A 219 -10.88 11.99 2.24
N GLY A 220 -9.98 11.00 2.16
CA GLY A 220 -9.85 9.93 3.15
C GLY A 220 -10.85 8.78 3.00
N ALA A 221 -11.34 8.49 1.79
CA ALA A 221 -12.21 7.33 1.58
C ALA A 221 -11.53 6.01 2.00
N ASP A 222 -10.20 5.92 1.89
CA ASP A 222 -9.38 4.85 2.44
C ASP A 222 -9.35 4.82 3.97
N ILE A 223 -9.26 5.98 4.62
CA ILE A 223 -9.37 6.06 6.09
C ILE A 223 -10.74 5.53 6.54
N PHE A 224 -11.81 5.84 5.81
CA PHE A 224 -13.13 5.27 6.08
C PHE A 224 -13.13 3.74 5.96
N VAL A 225 -12.61 3.17 4.86
CA VAL A 225 -12.48 1.71 4.70
C VAL A 225 -11.64 1.11 5.84
N ASN A 226 -10.60 1.82 6.29
CA ASN A 226 -9.79 1.40 7.43
C ASN A 226 -10.60 1.37 8.72
N LEU A 227 -11.22 2.48 9.11
CA LEU A 227 -11.98 2.52 10.36
C LEU A 227 -13.14 1.52 10.37
N VAL A 228 -13.87 1.35 9.27
CA VAL A 228 -14.95 0.35 9.17
C VAL A 228 -14.40 -1.06 9.37
N TRP A 229 -13.23 -1.38 8.82
CA TRP A 229 -12.62 -2.71 8.99
C TRP A 229 -12.24 -3.01 10.45
N TRP A 230 -11.94 -1.97 11.24
CA TRP A 230 -11.59 -2.09 12.66
C TRP A 230 -12.79 -2.05 13.60
N LEU A 231 -13.97 -1.64 13.12
CA LEU A 231 -15.21 -1.65 13.90
C LEU A 231 -15.87 -3.02 13.83
N SER A 232 -16.52 -3.44 14.92
CA SER A 232 -17.27 -4.70 14.92
C SER A 232 -18.45 -4.62 13.95
N PRO A 233 -18.59 -5.57 13.00
CA PRO A 233 -19.73 -5.62 12.08
C PRO A 233 -21.06 -5.86 12.81
N HIS A 234 -21.02 -6.27 14.08
CA HIS A 234 -22.21 -6.40 14.91
C HIS A 234 -22.76 -5.06 15.40
N ASN A 235 -22.00 -3.97 15.35
CA ASN A 235 -22.41 -2.68 15.92
C ASN A 235 -23.04 -1.71 14.91
N TYR A 236 -23.05 -2.04 13.63
CA TYR A 236 -23.67 -1.22 12.57
C TYR A 236 -24.49 -2.08 11.60
N SER A 237 -25.30 -1.45 10.74
CA SER A 237 -26.14 -2.15 9.76
C SER A 237 -25.41 -2.34 8.42
N GLU A 238 -25.04 -1.24 7.76
CA GLU A 238 -24.35 -1.24 6.47
C GLU A 238 -23.28 -0.14 6.43
N ALA A 239 -22.28 -0.30 5.55
CA ALA A 239 -21.26 0.71 5.28
C ALA A 239 -21.23 1.05 3.79
N THR A 240 -21.22 2.34 3.45
CA THR A 240 -21.33 2.81 2.06
C THR A 240 -20.45 4.03 1.77
N ILE A 241 -19.80 4.04 0.62
CA ILE A 241 -19.09 5.17 0.02
C ILE A 241 -19.99 5.79 -1.04
N ILE A 242 -20.33 7.07 -0.92
CA ILE A 242 -21.20 7.80 -1.84
C ILE A 242 -20.45 8.98 -2.46
N GLY A 243 -20.25 8.96 -3.77
CA GLY A 243 -19.77 10.14 -4.50
C GLY A 243 -19.01 9.83 -5.78
N PRO A 244 -18.52 10.87 -6.47
CA PRO A 244 -17.84 10.71 -7.75
C PRO A 244 -16.38 10.28 -7.56
N HIS A 245 -15.87 9.56 -8.56
CA HIS A 245 -14.52 8.98 -8.56
C HIS A 245 -13.49 9.88 -9.25
N SER A 246 -12.23 9.84 -8.79
CA SER A 246 -11.10 10.43 -9.50
C SER A 246 -10.49 9.40 -10.46
N TYR A 247 -9.81 9.88 -11.50
CA TYR A 247 -9.26 9.05 -12.56
C TYR A 247 -7.83 9.48 -12.89
N SER A 248 -6.96 8.50 -13.13
CA SER A 248 -5.61 8.74 -13.65
C SER A 248 -5.63 9.10 -15.13
N GLU A 249 -4.52 9.65 -15.64
CA GLU A 249 -4.33 9.89 -17.09
C GLU A 249 -4.47 8.60 -17.93
N PHE A 250 -4.25 7.44 -17.30
CA PHE A 250 -4.29 6.13 -17.94
C PHE A 250 -5.63 5.40 -17.76
N GLY A 251 -6.61 6.04 -17.12
CA GLY A 251 -7.98 5.53 -16.95
C GLY A 251 -8.20 4.61 -15.74
N GLN A 252 -7.21 4.47 -14.84
CA GLN A 252 -7.41 3.83 -13.54
C GLN A 252 -8.26 4.73 -12.66
N SER A 253 -9.26 4.20 -11.96
CA SER A 253 -10.16 5.00 -11.12
C SER A 253 -9.87 4.81 -9.63
N SER A 254 -10.21 5.79 -8.82
CA SER A 254 -10.21 5.66 -7.36
C SER A 254 -11.19 4.58 -6.88
N GLN A 255 -12.24 4.28 -7.66
CA GLN A 255 -13.16 3.18 -7.37
C GLN A 255 -12.44 1.83 -7.44
N ASP A 256 -11.58 1.61 -8.43
CA ASP A 256 -10.82 0.37 -8.57
C ASP A 256 -9.87 0.17 -7.38
N LEU A 257 -9.19 1.24 -6.97
CA LEU A 257 -8.28 1.24 -5.81
C LEU A 257 -9.02 0.92 -4.50
N LEU A 258 -10.17 1.58 -4.27
CA LEU A 258 -10.99 1.34 -3.08
C LEU A 258 -11.60 -0.07 -3.11
N GLN A 259 -12.06 -0.54 -4.27
CA GLN A 259 -12.59 -1.90 -4.41
C GLN A 259 -11.50 -2.96 -4.16
N GLU A 260 -10.27 -2.72 -4.63
CA GLU A 260 -9.13 -3.57 -4.33
C GLU A 260 -8.86 -3.63 -2.82
N MET A 261 -8.85 -2.49 -2.14
CA MET A 261 -8.70 -2.39 -0.68
C MET A 261 -9.82 -3.15 0.06
N ILE A 262 -11.08 -2.96 -0.33
CA ILE A 262 -12.25 -3.66 0.23
C ILE A 262 -12.13 -5.17 0.04
N ASN A 263 -11.75 -5.62 -1.17
CA ASN A 263 -11.57 -7.03 -1.50
C ASN A 263 -10.41 -7.66 -0.73
N LYS A 264 -9.28 -6.97 -0.58
CA LYS A 264 -8.11 -7.44 0.18
C LYS A 264 -8.44 -7.62 1.66
N ARG A 265 -9.33 -6.78 2.21
CA ARG A 265 -9.75 -6.82 3.63
C ARG A 265 -10.93 -7.75 3.90
N LEU A 266 -11.60 -8.25 2.84
CA LEU A 266 -12.84 -9.01 2.91
C LEU A 266 -13.93 -8.30 3.76
N VAL A 267 -13.98 -6.98 3.68
CA VAL A 267 -14.97 -6.15 4.37
C VAL A 267 -16.15 -5.86 3.42
N ASN A 268 -17.37 -5.76 3.96
CA ASN A 268 -18.54 -5.43 3.15
C ASN A 268 -18.79 -3.92 3.16
N ILE A 269 -18.36 -3.23 2.10
CA ILE A 269 -18.59 -1.80 1.88
C ILE A 269 -19.09 -1.60 0.45
N GLU A 270 -20.25 -0.96 0.30
CA GLU A 270 -20.82 -0.66 -1.00
C GLU A 270 -20.29 0.68 -1.54
N ILE A 271 -19.94 0.74 -2.83
CA ILE A 271 -19.58 2.01 -3.50
C ILE A 271 -20.74 2.42 -4.42
N GLN A 272 -21.35 3.57 -4.13
CA GLN A 272 -22.48 4.13 -4.85
C GLN A 272 -22.14 5.47 -5.52
N SER A 273 -22.89 5.79 -6.58
CA SER A 273 -22.80 7.07 -7.26
C SER A 273 -23.36 8.22 -6.40
N SER A 274 -23.03 9.45 -6.80
CA SER A 274 -23.48 10.68 -6.13
C SER A 274 -25.01 10.74 -5.99
N LYS A 275 -25.48 11.09 -4.79
CA LYS A 275 -26.91 11.29 -4.50
C LYS A 275 -27.31 12.78 -4.51
N PRO A 276 -28.54 13.13 -4.91
CA PRO A 276 -29.09 14.47 -4.75
C PRO A 276 -29.20 14.91 -3.28
N ARG A 277 -29.12 16.22 -3.02
CA ARG A 277 -29.18 16.79 -1.65
C ARG A 277 -30.45 16.42 -0.88
N LYS A 278 -31.58 16.19 -1.57
CA LYS A 278 -32.84 15.75 -0.94
C LYS A 278 -32.72 14.35 -0.34
N GLU A 279 -32.01 13.44 -1.01
CA GLU A 279 -31.76 12.09 -0.51
C GLU A 279 -30.74 12.10 0.63
N LEU A 280 -29.69 12.93 0.54
CA LEU A 280 -28.74 13.10 1.66
C LEU A 280 -29.43 13.57 2.94
N LYS A 281 -30.37 14.52 2.84
CA LYS A 281 -31.19 14.94 3.98
C LYS A 281 -32.02 13.80 4.58
N GLN A 282 -32.47 12.84 3.76
CA GLN A 282 -33.18 11.67 4.25
C GLN A 282 -32.24 10.74 5.01
N ILE A 283 -30.99 10.56 4.54
CA ILE A 283 -29.95 9.79 5.25
C ILE A 283 -29.69 10.38 6.63
N PHE A 284 -29.53 11.70 6.74
CA PHE A 284 -29.24 12.38 8.02
C PHE A 284 -30.34 12.24 9.08
N ALA A 285 -31.56 11.87 8.66
CA ALA A 285 -32.71 11.62 9.53
C ALA A 285 -32.87 10.13 9.93
N GLN A 286 -32.04 9.24 9.40
CA GLN A 286 -31.98 7.82 9.79
C GLN A 286 -30.89 7.60 10.83
N PRO A 287 -30.84 6.42 11.48
CA PRO A 287 -29.68 6.00 12.25
C PRO A 287 -28.48 5.89 11.31
N ALA A 288 -27.58 6.88 11.40
CA ALA A 288 -26.42 7.02 10.54
C ALA A 288 -25.27 7.76 11.25
N ILE A 289 -24.04 7.41 10.90
CA ILE A 289 -22.82 8.17 11.22
C ILE A 289 -22.16 8.56 9.89
N ILE A 290 -21.89 9.86 9.72
CA ILE A 290 -21.23 10.37 8.51
C ILE A 290 -19.74 10.52 8.77
N PHE A 291 -18.92 9.85 7.96
CA PHE A 291 -17.46 9.90 8.00
C PHE A 291 -16.95 10.84 6.91
N LEU A 292 -16.24 11.87 7.34
CA LEU A 292 -15.55 12.85 6.51
C LEU A 292 -14.08 12.98 6.93
N PRO A 293 -13.29 11.88 6.83
CA PRO A 293 -11.91 11.79 7.32
C PRO A 293 -10.90 12.50 6.41
N SER A 294 -11.20 13.73 6.01
CA SER A 294 -10.35 14.47 5.07
C SER A 294 -8.98 14.76 5.69
N ARG A 295 -7.92 14.31 5.01
CA ARG A 295 -6.52 14.72 5.25
C ARG A 295 -6.31 16.19 4.91
N TYR A 296 -7.05 16.68 3.94
CA TYR A 296 -7.04 18.08 3.56
C TYR A 296 -8.37 18.51 2.97
N ASP A 297 -9.03 19.45 3.63
CA ASP A 297 -10.18 20.18 3.12
C ASP A 297 -10.18 21.61 3.63
N THR A 298 -10.42 22.60 2.77
CA THR A 298 -10.36 24.00 3.19
C THR A 298 -11.41 24.31 4.24
N LEU A 299 -12.64 23.82 4.07
CA LEU A 299 -13.68 23.88 5.10
C LEU A 299 -14.33 22.52 5.35
N ASN A 300 -15.00 21.95 4.33
CA ASN A 300 -15.91 20.79 4.40
C ASN A 300 -17.36 21.16 4.79
N LEU A 301 -18.10 21.73 3.83
CA LEU A 301 -19.51 22.14 4.00
C LEU A 301 -20.44 20.98 4.41
N LEU A 302 -20.14 19.77 3.97
CA LEU A 302 -20.99 18.61 4.24
C LEU A 302 -20.94 18.20 5.72
N ALA A 303 -19.83 18.46 6.41
CA ALA A 303 -19.72 18.27 7.84
C ALA A 303 -20.72 19.16 8.60
N LEU A 304 -20.85 20.42 8.19
CA LEU A 304 -21.85 21.33 8.73
C LEU A 304 -23.28 20.88 8.38
N GLU A 305 -23.52 20.45 7.13
CA GLU A 305 -24.86 19.99 6.72
C GLU A 305 -25.34 18.76 7.51
N SER A 306 -24.46 17.78 7.72
CA SER A 306 -24.78 16.54 8.43
C SER A 306 -24.92 16.79 9.95
N LEU A 307 -23.91 17.42 10.57
CA LEU A 307 -23.88 17.67 12.01
C LEU A 307 -25.06 18.53 12.48
N PHE A 308 -25.34 19.65 11.80
CA PHE A 308 -26.45 20.54 12.19
C PHE A 308 -27.84 20.00 11.82
N SER A 309 -27.92 19.01 10.92
CA SER A 309 -29.14 18.20 10.77
C SER A 309 -29.37 17.25 11.96
N GLY A 310 -28.45 17.26 12.93
CA GLY A 310 -28.35 16.43 14.12
C GLY A 310 -27.57 15.13 13.91
N CYS A 311 -27.03 14.85 12.73
CA CYS A 311 -26.41 13.56 12.42
C CYS A 311 -25.02 13.43 13.06
N PRO A 312 -24.74 12.39 13.86
CA PRO A 312 -23.40 12.12 14.34
C PRO A 312 -22.41 12.09 13.18
N THR A 313 -21.36 12.91 13.29
CA THR A 313 -20.43 13.16 12.20
C THR A 313 -19.00 13.02 12.73
N ALA A 314 -18.20 12.20 12.03
CA ALA A 314 -16.79 11.99 12.28
C ALA A 314 -15.96 12.75 11.24
N ILE A 315 -15.10 13.66 11.69
CA ILE A 315 -14.44 14.65 10.84
C ILE A 315 -12.93 14.55 11.00
N GLY A 316 -12.20 14.50 9.87
CA GLY A 316 -10.74 14.50 9.85
C GLY A 316 -10.13 15.81 10.35
N SER A 317 -9.08 15.73 11.17
CA SER A 317 -8.35 16.89 11.70
C SER A 317 -7.77 17.80 10.61
N GLY A 318 -7.57 17.30 9.39
CA GLY A 318 -7.15 18.06 8.21
C GLY A 318 -8.23 18.91 7.53
N ALA A 319 -9.48 18.91 8.03
CA ALA A 319 -10.55 19.76 7.52
C ALA A 319 -10.66 21.06 8.33
N GLY A 320 -10.69 22.22 7.66
CA GLY A 320 -10.80 23.53 8.32
C GLY A 320 -12.08 23.74 9.14
N VAL A 321 -13.13 22.93 8.93
CA VAL A 321 -14.33 22.94 9.77
C VAL A 321 -14.04 22.54 11.22
N CYS A 322 -12.99 21.76 11.50
CA CYS A 322 -12.63 21.37 12.87
C CYS A 322 -12.34 22.61 13.72
N GLN A 323 -11.44 23.49 13.25
CA GLN A 323 -11.15 24.76 13.94
C GLN A 323 -12.39 25.64 14.03
N PHE A 324 -13.22 25.69 12.98
CA PHE A 324 -14.46 26.46 13.00
C PHE A 324 -15.44 25.98 14.08
N LEU A 325 -15.63 24.66 14.22
CA LEU A 325 -16.48 24.05 15.25
C LEU A 325 -15.91 24.27 16.65
N GLU A 326 -14.60 24.08 16.85
CA GLU A 326 -13.93 24.28 18.14
C GLU A 326 -14.05 25.73 18.63
N GLU A 327 -13.97 26.72 17.74
CA GLU A 327 -14.04 28.14 18.11
C GLU A 327 -15.47 28.68 18.24
N ASN A 328 -16.39 28.28 17.37
CA ASN A 328 -17.74 28.87 17.31
C ASN A 328 -18.81 28.01 18.00
N PHE A 329 -18.58 26.69 18.11
CA PHE A 329 -19.54 25.73 18.64
C PHE A 329 -18.90 24.66 19.55
N PRO A 330 -18.10 25.03 20.57
CA PRO A 330 -17.37 24.08 21.42
C PRO A 330 -18.27 23.12 22.20
N GLN A 331 -19.56 23.46 22.36
CA GLN A 331 -20.56 22.64 23.03
C GLN A 331 -21.08 21.49 22.17
N LEU A 332 -20.89 21.52 20.85
CA LEU A 332 -21.42 20.48 19.96
C LEU A 332 -20.58 19.20 20.06
N PRO A 333 -21.18 18.02 20.35
CA PRO A 333 -20.46 16.77 20.33
C PRO A 333 -20.25 16.29 18.88
N TRP A 334 -19.00 16.18 18.46
CA TRP A 334 -18.60 15.54 17.20
C TRP A 334 -17.40 14.61 17.42
N ILE A 335 -17.10 13.75 16.45
CA ILE A 335 -16.01 12.77 16.54
C ILE A 335 -14.83 13.28 15.71
N LYS A 336 -13.69 13.54 16.35
CA LYS A 336 -12.45 13.91 15.66
C LYS A 336 -11.72 12.66 15.22
N ILE A 337 -11.33 12.61 13.96
CA ILE A 337 -10.43 11.60 13.41
C ILE A 337 -9.10 12.30 13.21
N ASP A 338 -8.12 12.02 14.07
CA ASP A 338 -6.78 12.54 13.82
C ASP A 338 -6.15 11.81 12.63
N VAL A 339 -5.82 12.55 11.57
CA VAL A 339 -5.29 11.95 10.34
C VAL A 339 -3.87 11.42 10.51
N GLU A 340 -3.16 11.92 11.54
CA GLU A 340 -1.83 11.45 11.95
C GLU A 340 -1.88 10.30 12.96
N ASN A 341 -3.06 9.99 13.52
CA ASN A 341 -3.29 8.85 14.40
C ASN A 341 -4.74 8.36 14.31
N THR A 342 -5.09 7.71 13.20
CA THR A 342 -6.50 7.39 12.90
C THR A 342 -7.15 6.44 13.91
N TYR A 343 -6.37 5.62 14.62
CA TYR A 343 -6.89 4.60 15.54
C TYR A 343 -7.40 5.19 16.87
N GLU A 344 -6.96 6.39 17.26
CA GLU A 344 -7.36 7.05 18.51
C GLU A 344 -8.89 7.25 18.62
N CYS A 345 -9.57 7.39 17.47
CA CYS A 345 -11.01 7.60 17.45
C CYS A 345 -11.85 6.31 17.64
N LEU A 346 -11.24 5.12 17.57
CA LEU A 346 -11.98 3.84 17.59
C LEU A 346 -12.80 3.62 18.87
N PRO A 347 -12.28 3.86 20.10
CA PRO A 347 -13.08 3.69 21.31
C PRO A 347 -14.32 4.58 21.32
N LYS A 348 -14.18 5.84 20.90
CA LYS A 348 -15.30 6.79 20.80
C LYS A 348 -16.30 6.38 19.72
N LEU A 349 -15.83 5.88 18.58
CA LEU A 349 -16.72 5.36 17.53
C LEU A 349 -17.51 4.14 18.00
N ALA A 350 -16.87 3.22 18.72
CA ALA A 350 -17.54 2.05 19.30
C ALA A 350 -18.62 2.45 20.30
N ASP A 351 -18.30 3.38 21.23
CA ASP A 351 -19.26 3.92 22.20
C ASP A 351 -20.46 4.59 21.51
N VAL A 352 -20.22 5.41 20.48
CA VAL A 352 -21.30 6.05 19.71
C VAL A 352 -22.18 5.01 18.99
N LEU A 353 -21.62 3.89 18.54
CA LEU A 353 -22.42 2.84 17.90
C LEU A 353 -23.28 2.06 18.90
N GLU A 354 -22.73 1.77 20.08
CA GLU A 354 -23.45 1.08 21.15
C GLU A 354 -24.54 1.98 21.78
N ASN A 355 -24.23 3.27 21.94
CA ASN A 355 -25.07 4.27 22.61
C ASN A 355 -25.64 5.33 21.64
N TYR A 356 -25.93 4.94 20.40
CA TYR A 356 -26.29 5.85 19.30
C TYR A 356 -27.42 6.83 19.63
N GLN A 357 -28.51 6.32 20.21
CA GLN A 357 -29.70 7.14 20.52
C GLN A 357 -29.36 8.24 21.53
N GLU A 358 -28.67 7.89 22.62
CA GLU A 358 -28.26 8.84 23.65
C GLU A 358 -27.32 9.91 23.07
N TYR A 359 -26.34 9.51 22.25
CA TYR A 359 -25.44 10.46 21.59
C TYR A 359 -26.21 11.42 20.66
N ARG A 360 -27.15 10.89 19.87
CA ARG A 360 -27.98 11.67 18.94
C ARG A 360 -28.87 12.67 19.69
N GLU A 361 -29.43 12.28 20.83
CA GLU A 361 -30.23 13.16 21.69
C GLU A 361 -29.38 14.28 22.29
N LYS A 362 -28.20 13.96 22.82
CA LYS A 362 -27.25 14.97 23.32
C LYS A 362 -26.86 15.98 22.23
N LEU A 363 -26.56 15.51 21.02
CA LEU A 363 -26.26 16.38 19.87
C LEU A 363 -27.45 17.28 19.51
N ASN A 364 -28.66 16.71 19.41
CA ASN A 364 -29.86 17.48 19.11
C ASN A 364 -30.15 18.54 20.19
N GLN A 365 -29.95 18.21 21.47
CA GLN A 365 -30.14 19.15 22.57
C GLN A 365 -29.14 20.31 22.49
N ALA A 366 -27.86 20.01 22.22
CA ALA A 366 -26.83 21.03 22.05
C ALA A 366 -27.11 21.95 20.85
N LEU A 367 -27.82 21.45 19.81
CA LEU A 367 -28.23 22.24 18.65
C LEU A 367 -29.42 23.19 18.89
N ILE A 368 -30.16 23.03 19.99
CA ILE A 368 -31.28 23.95 20.33
C ILE A 368 -30.75 25.32 20.78
N ASP A 369 -29.61 25.32 21.48
CA ASP A 369 -29.05 26.49 22.16
C ASP A 369 -27.89 27.16 21.38
N ILE A 370 -27.76 26.90 20.07
CA ILE A 370 -26.66 27.47 19.27
C ILE A 370 -26.91 28.94 18.94
N ASP A 371 -25.88 29.77 19.16
CA ASP A 371 -25.84 31.13 18.61
C ASP A 371 -25.13 31.09 17.26
N THR A 372 -25.79 31.62 16.23
CA THR A 372 -25.24 31.74 14.88
C THR A 372 -24.88 33.19 14.53
N SER A 373 -24.89 34.10 15.51
CA SER A 373 -24.44 35.47 15.33
C SER A 373 -22.92 35.53 15.20
N THR A 374 -22.42 36.42 14.35
CA THR A 374 -20.98 36.66 14.20
C THR A 374 -20.73 38.15 13.98
N ASN A 375 -19.65 38.66 14.58
CA ASN A 375 -19.13 40.01 14.39
C ASN A 375 -17.98 40.05 13.38
N ASP A 376 -17.67 38.92 12.72
CA ASP A 376 -16.66 38.89 11.67
C ASP A 376 -17.08 39.75 10.47
N PRO A 377 -16.12 40.31 9.71
CA PRO A 377 -16.44 41.19 8.58
C PRO A 377 -17.36 40.53 7.55
N ASN A 378 -18.36 41.28 7.09
CA ASN A 378 -19.22 40.85 5.98
C ASN A 378 -18.53 41.06 4.62
N LEU A 379 -19.11 40.53 3.55
CA LEU A 379 -18.50 40.58 2.22
C LEU A 379 -18.26 42.02 1.71
N THR A 380 -19.17 42.95 2.01
CA THR A 380 -19.05 44.36 1.62
C THR A 380 -17.88 45.03 2.32
N GLU A 381 -17.68 44.77 3.62
CA GLU A 381 -16.55 45.28 4.39
C GLU A 381 -15.22 44.72 3.87
N ILE A 382 -15.18 43.44 3.52
CA ILE A 382 -14.00 42.80 2.90
C ILE A 382 -13.66 43.47 1.56
N TYR A 383 -14.65 43.65 0.68
CA TYR A 383 -14.46 44.33 -0.61
C TYR A 383 -14.07 45.82 -0.47
N GLN A 384 -14.43 46.46 0.63
CA GLN A 384 -14.04 47.83 0.93
C GLN A 384 -12.64 47.96 1.56
N ALA A 385 -12.05 46.88 2.07
CA ALA A 385 -10.72 46.88 2.68
C ALA A 385 -9.59 47.39 1.76
N ASP A 386 -8.55 48.01 2.34
CA ASP A 386 -7.43 48.58 1.58
C ASP A 386 -6.72 47.56 0.68
N SER A 387 -6.32 47.99 -0.52
CA SER A 387 -5.54 47.16 -1.44
C SER A 387 -4.15 46.87 -0.87
N ASN A 388 -3.73 45.61 -0.91
CA ASN A 388 -2.43 45.16 -0.45
C ASN A 388 -1.75 44.26 -1.49
N VAL A 389 -0.99 44.89 -2.39
CA VAL A 389 -0.33 44.24 -3.54
C VAL A 389 1.19 44.25 -3.36
N GLU A 390 1.86 43.15 -3.67
CA GLU A 390 3.32 43.11 -3.78
C GLU A 390 3.75 43.78 -5.10
N LYS A 391 4.27 45.01 -4.99
CA LYS A 391 4.50 45.90 -6.14
C LYS A 391 5.45 45.32 -7.19
N ASP A 392 6.51 44.64 -6.77
CA ASP A 392 7.53 44.12 -7.68
C ASP A 392 6.97 42.99 -8.56
N THR A 393 6.27 42.02 -7.94
CA THR A 393 5.59 40.95 -8.69
C THR A 393 4.50 41.51 -9.60
N ALA A 394 3.72 42.50 -9.15
CA ALA A 394 2.70 43.12 -9.98
C ALA A 394 3.28 43.84 -11.20
N LEU A 395 4.42 44.52 -11.05
CA LEU A 395 5.12 45.16 -12.16
C LEU A 395 5.67 44.13 -13.15
N GLU A 396 6.26 43.04 -12.65
CA GLU A 396 6.77 41.94 -13.46
C GLU A 396 5.64 41.29 -14.28
N LEU A 397 4.52 40.93 -13.66
CA LEU A 397 3.38 40.33 -14.37
C LEU A 397 2.77 41.29 -15.39
N LYS A 398 2.75 42.60 -15.11
CA LYS A 398 2.31 43.60 -16.08
C LYS A 398 3.24 43.66 -17.29
N GLN A 399 4.55 43.63 -17.08
CA GLN A 399 5.52 43.57 -18.18
C GLN A 399 5.36 42.29 -19.00
N TRP A 400 5.19 41.15 -18.32
CA TRP A 400 4.96 39.86 -18.97
C TRP A 400 3.69 39.88 -19.83
N TYR A 401 2.59 40.38 -19.27
CA TYR A 401 1.33 40.51 -19.99
C TYR A 401 1.47 41.37 -21.25
N LEU A 402 2.12 42.53 -21.15
CA LEU A 402 2.34 43.43 -22.28
C LEU A 402 3.22 42.80 -23.37
N GLN A 403 4.24 42.02 -23.00
CA GLN A 403 5.07 41.29 -23.97
C GLN A 403 4.27 40.23 -24.75
N LEU A 404 3.36 39.52 -24.07
CA LEU A 404 2.49 38.52 -24.72
C LEU A 404 1.44 39.20 -25.61
N ILE A 405 0.88 40.34 -25.20
CA ILE A 405 -0.01 41.15 -26.04
C ILE A 405 0.71 41.69 -27.27
N ASP A 406 1.89 42.29 -27.10
CA ASP A 406 2.69 42.84 -28.20
C ASP A 406 3.02 41.76 -29.23
N TYR A 407 3.46 40.60 -28.77
CA TYR A 407 3.66 39.45 -29.64
C TYR A 407 2.36 39.02 -30.31
N TRP A 408 1.26 38.90 -29.57
CA TRP A 408 -0.02 38.51 -30.14
C TRP A 408 -0.47 39.49 -31.23
N GLN A 409 -0.32 40.79 -31.05
CA GLN A 409 -0.66 41.81 -32.06
C GLN A 409 0.21 41.73 -33.31
N HIS A 410 1.51 41.47 -33.15
CA HIS A 410 2.49 41.46 -34.24
C HIS A 410 2.80 40.06 -34.77
N ARG A 411 2.10 39.03 -34.30
CA ARG A 411 2.30 37.66 -34.76
C ARG A 411 2.07 37.60 -36.26
N PRO A 412 2.94 36.94 -37.04
CA PRO A 412 2.66 36.73 -38.44
C PRO A 412 1.32 36.00 -38.54
N GLU A 413 0.37 36.56 -39.29
CA GLU A 413 -0.87 35.86 -39.63
C GLU A 413 -0.46 34.52 -40.20
N ASN A 414 -0.67 33.45 -39.44
CA ASN A 414 -0.41 32.11 -39.91
C ASN A 414 -1.48 31.82 -40.96
N LYS A 415 -1.24 32.24 -42.20
CA LYS A 415 -1.78 31.63 -43.43
C LYS A 415 -1.25 30.20 -43.53
N ASN A 416 -1.64 29.37 -42.58
CA ASN A 416 -1.52 27.92 -42.66
C ASN A 416 -2.93 27.33 -42.72
N ILE A 417 -3.64 27.71 -43.80
CA ILE A 417 -4.89 27.09 -44.26
C ILE A 417 -4.71 25.59 -44.60
N ILE A 418 -3.50 25.02 -44.55
CA ILE A 418 -3.24 23.64 -44.98
C ILE A 418 -2.87 22.67 -43.82
N LYS A 419 -3.01 23.06 -42.55
CA LYS A 419 -2.85 22.10 -41.43
C LYS A 419 -4.06 21.87 -40.54
N ASN A 420 -5.25 22.33 -40.94
CA ASN A 420 -6.49 22.02 -40.23
C ASN A 420 -7.31 20.85 -40.80
N ASN A 421 -6.97 20.35 -41.99
CA ASN A 421 -7.56 19.11 -42.49
C ASN A 421 -6.71 17.88 -42.17
N ALA A 422 -5.38 17.97 -42.09
CA ALA A 422 -4.56 16.83 -41.67
C ALA A 422 -4.74 16.50 -40.19
N THR A 423 -4.97 17.49 -39.32
CA THR A 423 -5.12 17.27 -37.87
C THR A 423 -6.56 16.91 -37.49
N LYS A 424 -7.58 17.40 -38.21
CA LYS A 424 -8.96 16.90 -38.03
C LYS A 424 -9.22 15.54 -38.67
N LEU A 425 -8.48 15.14 -39.72
CA LEU A 425 -8.51 13.76 -40.22
C LEU A 425 -7.58 12.82 -39.43
N MET A 426 -6.42 13.26 -38.93
CA MET A 426 -5.57 12.41 -38.09
C MET A 426 -5.99 12.34 -36.61
N GLN A 427 -6.78 13.30 -36.10
CA GLN A 427 -7.45 13.17 -34.79
C GLN A 427 -8.81 12.49 -34.87
N LYS A 428 -9.36 12.24 -36.07
CA LYS A 428 -10.52 11.35 -36.25
C LYS A 428 -10.20 9.98 -36.86
N VAL A 429 -8.95 9.70 -37.27
CA VAL A 429 -8.61 8.41 -37.92
C VAL A 429 -7.36 7.71 -37.36
N VAL A 430 -6.61 8.25 -36.38
CA VAL A 430 -5.52 7.47 -35.75
C VAL A 430 -5.51 7.57 -34.22
N ARG A 431 -6.40 6.80 -33.57
CA ARG A 431 -6.13 5.85 -32.46
C ARG A 431 -7.48 5.43 -31.85
N PRO A 432 -7.92 4.19 -32.10
CA PRO A 432 -7.57 3.13 -31.16
C PRO A 432 -7.18 1.85 -31.90
N THR A 433 -5.89 1.57 -32.07
CA THR A 433 -5.39 0.19 -32.29
C THR A 433 -3.87 0.06 -32.19
N VAL A 434 -3.09 1.11 -32.49
CA VAL A 434 -1.61 1.02 -32.39
C VAL A 434 -1.07 1.29 -30.97
N SER A 435 -1.78 2.06 -30.13
CA SER A 435 -1.41 2.13 -28.70
C SER A 435 -1.65 0.79 -28.02
N LYS A 436 -2.73 0.05 -28.34
CA LYS A 436 -2.95 -1.31 -27.80
C LYS A 436 -1.87 -2.31 -28.24
N LEU A 437 -1.34 -2.20 -29.46
CA LEU A 437 -0.24 -3.07 -29.94
C LEU A 437 1.12 -2.67 -29.37
N LYS A 438 1.42 -1.37 -29.32
CA LYS A 438 2.65 -0.87 -28.69
C LYS A 438 2.64 -1.16 -27.19
N ASN A 439 1.51 -0.92 -26.51
CA ASN A 439 1.25 -1.26 -25.11
C ASN A 439 1.25 -2.77 -24.87
N LYS A 440 0.70 -3.60 -25.77
CA LYS A 440 0.86 -5.07 -25.66
C LYS A 440 2.32 -5.48 -25.76
N ALA A 441 3.09 -4.87 -26.65
CA ALA A 441 4.51 -5.17 -26.81
C ALA A 441 5.36 -4.67 -25.63
N THR A 442 5.08 -3.48 -25.07
CA THR A 442 5.72 -3.01 -23.83
C THR A 442 5.28 -3.85 -22.64
N ASN A 443 3.99 -4.10 -22.43
CA ASN A 443 3.49 -4.94 -21.33
C ASN A 443 4.02 -6.38 -21.44
N TYR A 444 4.19 -6.92 -22.65
CA TYR A 444 4.79 -8.24 -22.85
C TYR A 444 6.30 -8.22 -22.57
N ALA A 445 7.02 -7.17 -22.99
CA ALA A 445 8.44 -6.99 -22.66
C ALA A 445 8.67 -6.70 -21.17
N GLU A 446 7.68 -6.12 -20.48
CA GLU A 446 7.66 -5.88 -19.03
C GLU A 446 7.31 -7.14 -18.24
N ASN A 447 6.52 -8.05 -18.82
CA ASN A 447 6.32 -9.37 -18.25
C ASN A 447 7.59 -10.23 -18.45
N ASN A 448 8.48 -10.13 -17.46
CA ASN A 448 9.76 -10.81 -17.42
C ASN A 448 9.64 -12.35 -17.49
N ARG A 449 8.49 -12.96 -17.17
CA ARG A 449 8.30 -14.42 -17.28
C ARG A 449 7.86 -14.82 -18.69
N ALA A 450 6.89 -14.11 -19.25
CA ALA A 450 6.33 -14.43 -20.56
C ALA A 450 7.33 -14.23 -21.72
N SER A 451 8.18 -13.19 -21.63
CA SER A 451 9.06 -12.76 -22.71
C SER A 451 10.40 -13.52 -22.84
N GLN A 452 10.69 -14.51 -21.99
CA GLN A 452 12.01 -15.17 -21.96
C GLN A 452 12.43 -15.80 -23.29
N LEU A 453 11.50 -16.30 -24.13
CA LEU A 453 11.83 -16.80 -25.47
C LEU A 453 12.33 -15.70 -26.43
N ILE A 454 11.86 -14.46 -26.26
CA ILE A 454 12.33 -13.31 -27.04
C ILE A 454 13.68 -12.82 -26.52
N LYS A 455 13.90 -12.94 -25.20
CA LYS A 455 15.15 -12.54 -24.54
C LYS A 455 16.29 -13.53 -24.80
N SER A 456 16.02 -14.83 -24.78
CA SER A 456 17.04 -15.89 -24.79
C SER A 456 18.08 -15.84 -25.92
N PRO A 457 17.79 -15.37 -27.16
CA PRO A 457 18.82 -15.24 -28.20
C PRO A 457 19.90 -14.20 -27.87
N PHE A 458 19.61 -13.22 -27.01
CA PHE A 458 20.56 -12.18 -26.65
C PHE A 458 21.48 -12.58 -25.50
N LEU A 459 21.17 -13.66 -24.76
CA LEU A 459 21.89 -14.07 -23.56
C LEU A 459 23.40 -14.21 -23.79
N ALA A 460 23.80 -14.94 -24.83
CA ALA A 460 25.20 -15.16 -25.19
C ALA A 460 25.96 -13.84 -25.45
N SER A 461 25.33 -12.93 -26.20
CA SER A 461 25.93 -11.62 -26.51
C SER A 461 26.08 -10.74 -25.27
N GLN A 462 25.13 -10.81 -24.34
CA GLN A 462 25.17 -10.06 -23.10
C GLN A 462 26.22 -10.62 -22.14
N TYR A 463 26.34 -11.95 -22.02
CA TYR A 463 27.44 -12.58 -21.28
C TYR A 463 28.79 -12.16 -21.83
N HIS A 464 29.00 -12.23 -23.15
CA HIS A 464 30.26 -11.79 -23.74
C HIS A 464 30.56 -10.33 -23.39
N LYS A 465 29.56 -9.45 -23.49
CA LYS A 465 29.71 -8.01 -23.19
C LYS A 465 30.08 -7.75 -21.72
N VAL A 466 29.43 -8.41 -20.77
CA VAL A 466 29.61 -8.12 -19.34
C VAL A 466 30.80 -8.89 -18.75
N PHE A 467 30.99 -10.15 -19.14
CA PHE A 467 32.05 -10.97 -18.55
C PHE A 467 33.45 -10.55 -19.00
N THR A 468 33.58 -9.83 -20.11
CA THR A 468 34.85 -9.27 -20.61
C THR A 468 35.17 -7.87 -20.08
N LEU A 469 34.32 -7.30 -19.21
CA LEU A 469 34.62 -6.02 -18.57
C LEU A 469 35.89 -6.12 -17.70
N SER A 470 36.61 -5.02 -17.58
CA SER A 470 37.78 -4.91 -16.70
C SER A 470 37.40 -5.09 -15.23
N GLU A 471 38.36 -5.56 -14.43
CA GLU A 471 38.24 -5.86 -13.00
C GLU A 471 39.49 -5.41 -12.22
N GLN A 472 40.26 -4.46 -12.77
CA GLN A 472 41.55 -4.05 -12.22
C GLN A 472 41.39 -3.10 -11.04
N THR A 473 40.25 -2.42 -10.94
CA THR A 473 39.94 -1.50 -9.85
C THR A 473 38.62 -1.87 -9.17
N GLU A 474 38.47 -1.46 -7.91
CA GLU A 474 37.23 -1.64 -7.15
C GLU A 474 36.01 -1.06 -7.89
N LEU A 475 36.16 0.13 -8.48
CA LEU A 475 35.14 0.78 -9.29
C LEU A 475 34.72 -0.06 -10.51
N GLU A 476 35.67 -0.73 -11.15
CA GLU A 476 35.39 -1.61 -12.29
C GLU A 476 34.65 -2.88 -11.87
N ILE A 477 35.02 -3.44 -10.72
CA ILE A 477 34.33 -4.59 -10.11
C ILE A 477 32.89 -4.21 -9.76
N GLU A 478 32.65 -3.05 -9.15
CA GLU A 478 31.31 -2.57 -8.82
C GLU A 478 30.44 -2.33 -10.07
N LYS A 479 31.01 -1.71 -11.11
CA LYS A 479 30.32 -1.54 -12.40
C LYS A 479 29.96 -2.88 -13.02
N LYS A 480 30.89 -3.85 -12.99
CA LYS A 480 30.63 -5.19 -13.51
C LYS A 480 29.52 -5.88 -12.71
N LEU A 481 29.56 -5.83 -11.38
CA LEU A 481 28.54 -6.39 -10.50
C LEU A 481 27.15 -5.80 -10.79
N GLN A 482 27.05 -4.47 -10.96
CA GLN A 482 25.79 -3.81 -11.35
C GLN A 482 25.28 -4.30 -12.72
N GLN A 483 26.16 -4.53 -13.70
CA GLN A 483 25.77 -5.12 -14.98
C GLN A 483 25.33 -6.59 -14.84
N VAL A 484 25.96 -7.36 -13.95
CA VAL A 484 25.54 -8.74 -13.65
C VAL A 484 24.18 -8.77 -12.94
N TRP A 485 23.88 -7.84 -12.03
CA TRP A 485 22.54 -7.71 -11.45
C TRP A 485 21.47 -7.41 -12.51
N ASN A 486 21.83 -6.62 -13.53
CA ASN A 486 20.95 -6.36 -14.68
C ASN A 486 20.60 -7.64 -15.48
N PHE A 487 21.35 -8.73 -15.33
CA PHE A 487 20.96 -10.02 -15.91
C PHE A 487 19.75 -10.65 -15.22
N VAL A 488 19.47 -10.34 -13.96
CA VAL A 488 18.38 -10.97 -13.21
C VAL A 488 17.19 -10.02 -13.02
N GLU A 489 17.45 -8.73 -12.82
CA GLU A 489 16.45 -7.69 -12.59
C GLU A 489 16.78 -6.42 -13.38
N THR A 490 15.79 -5.72 -13.93
CA THR A 490 16.03 -4.44 -14.63
C THR A 490 16.17 -3.32 -13.60
N VAL A 491 17.40 -2.92 -13.25
CA VAL A 491 17.67 -1.95 -12.18
C VAL A 491 17.39 -0.50 -12.61
N GLU A 492 17.30 -0.22 -13.92
CA GLU A 492 17.01 1.12 -14.49
C GLU A 492 15.97 1.03 -15.62
N PRO A 493 14.66 1.00 -15.31
CA PRO A 493 13.61 0.76 -16.29
C PRO A 493 13.40 1.91 -17.28
N GLU A 494 13.58 3.16 -16.84
CA GLU A 494 13.22 4.37 -17.57
C GLU A 494 14.30 4.83 -18.56
N ALA A 495 15.58 4.61 -18.24
CA ALA A 495 16.70 5.09 -19.04
C ALA A 495 17.00 4.25 -20.30
N LYS A 496 16.59 2.97 -20.36
CA LYS A 496 17.07 2.02 -21.40
C LYS A 496 16.03 1.62 -22.46
N GLY A 497 14.79 2.08 -22.34
CA GLY A 497 13.70 1.80 -23.29
C GLY A 497 13.45 0.30 -23.54
N ILE A 498 12.71 -0.02 -24.61
CA ILE A 498 12.31 -1.41 -24.95
C ILE A 498 13.52 -2.32 -25.21
N LYS A 499 14.58 -1.78 -25.84
CA LYS A 499 15.80 -2.55 -26.15
C LYS A 499 16.54 -3.00 -24.88
N GLY A 500 16.65 -2.12 -23.89
CA GLY A 500 17.23 -2.48 -22.58
C GLY A 500 16.42 -3.53 -21.84
N LYS A 501 15.08 -3.43 -21.87
CA LYS A 501 14.18 -4.41 -21.24
C LYS A 501 14.29 -5.82 -21.85
N ILE A 502 14.54 -5.93 -23.17
CA ILE A 502 14.74 -7.22 -23.85
C ILE A 502 16.12 -7.83 -23.56
N GLN A 503 17.14 -7.01 -23.31
CA GLN A 503 18.52 -7.44 -23.08
C GLN A 503 18.89 -7.60 -21.60
N SER A 504 17.89 -7.64 -20.70
CA SER A 504 18.06 -7.75 -19.25
C SER A 504 17.00 -8.69 -18.63
N ALA A 505 17.16 -9.02 -17.34
CA ALA A 505 16.24 -9.86 -16.57
C ALA A 505 15.96 -11.23 -17.22
N PHE A 506 17.03 -11.95 -17.56
CA PHE A 506 17.04 -13.36 -17.93
C PHE A 506 16.71 -14.23 -16.71
N ARG A 507 15.82 -15.21 -16.90
CA ARG A 507 15.37 -16.14 -15.85
C ARG A 507 15.85 -17.58 -16.13
N ILE A 508 16.86 -17.73 -16.98
CA ILE A 508 17.50 -19.00 -17.38
C ILE A 508 19.01 -18.88 -17.20
N ASP A 509 19.73 -20.00 -17.14
CA ASP A 509 21.16 -20.11 -16.86
C ASP A 509 21.59 -19.38 -15.57
N ARG A 510 20.71 -19.42 -14.56
CA ARG A 510 20.83 -18.67 -13.31
C ARG A 510 22.07 -19.05 -12.50
N VAL A 511 22.49 -20.33 -12.57
CA VAL A 511 23.68 -20.82 -11.84
C VAL A 511 24.93 -20.08 -12.28
N ARG A 512 25.08 -19.79 -13.58
CA ARG A 512 26.23 -19.04 -14.10
C ARG A 512 26.27 -17.61 -13.54
N VAL A 513 25.11 -16.96 -13.50
CA VAL A 513 24.98 -15.59 -12.97
C VAL A 513 25.27 -15.56 -11.48
N TRP A 514 24.69 -16.47 -10.68
CA TRP A 514 24.94 -16.54 -9.24
C TRP A 514 26.41 -16.81 -8.90
N ARG A 515 27.07 -17.69 -9.64
CA ARG A 515 28.51 -17.95 -9.46
C ARG A 515 29.37 -16.74 -9.82
N GLU A 516 28.99 -15.97 -10.84
CA GLU A 516 29.70 -14.73 -11.17
C GLU A 516 29.48 -13.66 -10.09
N ILE A 517 28.26 -13.53 -9.55
CA ILE A 517 28.01 -12.65 -8.39
C ILE A 517 28.89 -13.10 -7.22
N ALA A 518 28.92 -14.39 -6.89
CA ALA A 518 29.74 -14.91 -5.81
C ALA A 518 31.24 -14.60 -6.00
N ARG A 519 31.76 -14.73 -7.23
CA ARG A 519 33.16 -14.41 -7.54
C ARG A 519 33.47 -12.93 -7.34
N LEU A 520 32.61 -12.04 -7.83
CA LEU A 520 32.78 -10.59 -7.68
C LEU A 520 32.64 -10.16 -6.21
N GLU A 521 31.70 -10.72 -5.47
CA GLU A 521 31.52 -10.43 -4.04
C GLU A 521 32.71 -10.91 -3.20
N ARG A 522 33.35 -12.04 -3.56
CA ARG A 522 34.62 -12.47 -2.94
C ARG A 522 35.74 -11.46 -3.16
N MET A 523 35.85 -10.89 -4.36
CA MET A 523 36.85 -9.84 -4.64
C MET A 523 36.58 -8.57 -3.82
N ARG A 524 35.35 -8.39 -3.33
CA ARG A 524 34.91 -7.29 -2.47
C ARG A 524 34.85 -7.66 -0.98
N ASN A 525 35.38 -8.83 -0.59
CA ASN A 525 35.37 -9.36 0.78
C ASN A 525 33.97 -9.61 1.38
N ASN A 526 32.95 -9.78 0.53
CA ASN A 526 31.58 -10.12 0.92
C ASN A 526 31.37 -11.64 0.93
N ASP A 527 32.19 -12.37 1.69
CA ASP A 527 32.28 -13.83 1.59
C ASP A 527 30.98 -14.56 1.94
N LEU A 528 30.18 -14.05 2.88
CA LEU A 528 28.89 -14.65 3.24
C LEU A 528 27.89 -14.56 2.09
N VAL A 529 27.82 -13.42 1.40
CA VAL A 529 26.98 -13.24 0.20
C VAL A 529 27.43 -14.21 -0.89
N ALA A 530 28.74 -14.33 -1.10
CA ALA A 530 29.29 -15.28 -2.04
C ALA A 530 28.92 -16.74 -1.70
N ALA A 531 29.15 -17.17 -0.46
CA ALA A 531 28.78 -18.50 0.02
C ALA A 531 27.28 -18.77 -0.15
N THR A 532 26.42 -17.77 0.07
CA THR A 532 24.97 -17.88 -0.13
C THR A 532 24.63 -18.19 -1.59
N TYR A 533 25.22 -17.49 -2.56
CA TYR A 533 24.98 -17.77 -3.98
C TYR A 533 25.55 -19.11 -4.45
N LEU A 534 26.71 -19.53 -3.92
CA LEU A 534 27.27 -20.86 -4.22
C LEU A 534 26.40 -21.99 -3.63
N LEU A 535 25.89 -21.80 -2.41
CA LEU A 535 24.92 -22.70 -1.80
C LEU A 535 23.64 -22.79 -2.64
N ARG A 536 23.13 -21.65 -3.11
CA ARG A 536 21.99 -21.56 -4.03
C ARG A 536 22.25 -22.34 -5.32
N SER A 537 23.45 -22.24 -5.90
CA SER A 537 23.86 -23.01 -7.08
C SER A 537 23.85 -24.52 -6.85
N MET A 538 24.46 -25.02 -5.76
CA MET A 538 24.46 -26.44 -5.40
C MET A 538 23.04 -26.96 -5.18
N ARG A 539 22.23 -26.20 -4.44
CA ARG A 539 20.81 -26.51 -4.17
C ARG A 539 20.01 -26.66 -5.46
N THR A 540 20.10 -25.70 -6.37
CA THR A 540 19.34 -25.73 -7.64
C THR A 540 19.74 -26.89 -8.56
N LEU A 541 21.01 -27.32 -8.50
CA LEU A 541 21.52 -28.47 -9.26
C LEU A 541 21.29 -29.81 -8.57
N GLY A 542 21.09 -29.82 -7.25
CA GLY A 542 20.90 -31.01 -6.41
C GLY A 542 22.20 -31.68 -5.94
N TYR A 543 23.36 -31.16 -6.32
CA TYR A 543 24.69 -31.67 -5.93
C TYR A 543 25.79 -30.62 -6.15
N ASP A 544 26.97 -30.83 -5.57
CA ASP A 544 28.13 -29.96 -5.77
C ASP A 544 28.84 -30.25 -7.11
N LYS A 545 28.34 -29.64 -8.19
CA LYS A 545 28.90 -29.79 -9.54
C LYS A 545 30.31 -29.19 -9.71
N PHE A 546 30.65 -28.17 -8.92
CA PHE A 546 31.84 -27.34 -9.15
C PHE A 546 32.89 -27.44 -8.03
N ASN A 547 32.72 -28.37 -7.09
CA ASN A 547 33.59 -28.57 -5.93
C ASN A 547 33.70 -27.30 -5.06
N GLU A 548 32.57 -26.64 -4.84
CA GLU A 548 32.45 -25.38 -4.09
C GLU A 548 32.12 -25.62 -2.60
N LEU A 549 31.72 -26.84 -2.23
CA LEU A 549 31.33 -27.22 -0.88
C LEU A 549 32.40 -26.90 0.18
N PRO A 550 33.70 -27.23 0.01
CA PRO A 550 34.71 -26.95 1.04
C PRO A 550 34.84 -25.46 1.36
N TYR A 551 34.70 -24.59 0.35
CA TYR A 551 34.71 -23.15 0.54
C TYR A 551 33.46 -22.69 1.31
N VAL A 552 32.28 -23.15 0.91
CA VAL A 552 31.02 -22.78 1.57
C VAL A 552 31.03 -23.20 3.05
N LEU A 553 31.42 -24.44 3.36
CA LEU A 553 31.50 -24.93 4.74
C LEU A 553 32.43 -24.07 5.60
N LYS A 554 33.63 -23.77 5.09
CA LYS A 554 34.59 -22.90 5.79
C LYS A 554 33.98 -21.53 6.11
N ILE A 555 33.39 -20.86 5.12
CA ILE A 555 32.81 -19.52 5.32
C ILE A 555 31.64 -19.57 6.31
N LEU A 556 30.76 -20.57 6.21
CA LEU A 556 29.64 -20.71 7.15
C LEU A 556 30.14 -20.89 8.59
N GLU A 557 31.15 -21.73 8.82
CA GLU A 557 31.76 -21.89 10.14
C GLU A 557 32.41 -20.60 10.66
N GLU A 558 33.22 -19.93 9.83
CA GLU A 558 33.88 -18.65 10.17
C GLU A 558 32.88 -17.53 10.49
N LYS A 559 31.70 -17.55 9.87
CA LYS A 559 30.62 -16.57 10.09
C LYS A 559 29.61 -17.00 11.16
N GLY A 560 29.83 -18.12 11.85
CA GLY A 560 28.99 -18.56 12.98
C GLY A 560 27.70 -19.29 12.60
N PHE A 561 27.64 -19.88 11.41
CA PHE A 561 26.55 -20.72 10.89
C PHE A 561 26.91 -22.21 10.96
N LYS A 562 27.32 -22.69 12.15
CA LYS A 562 27.82 -24.07 12.34
C LYS A 562 26.75 -25.12 12.03
N SER A 563 25.51 -24.88 12.42
CA SER A 563 24.39 -25.80 12.18
C SER A 563 24.04 -25.87 10.69
N GLU A 564 24.07 -24.73 9.98
CA GLU A 564 23.82 -24.64 8.55
C GLU A 564 24.98 -25.23 7.74
N ALA A 565 26.22 -25.07 8.20
CA ALA A 565 27.38 -25.78 7.64
C ALA A 565 27.20 -27.30 7.76
N LYS A 566 26.76 -27.79 8.92
CA LYS A 566 26.49 -29.22 9.10
C LYS A 566 25.36 -29.73 8.21
N ALA A 567 24.25 -28.99 8.11
CA ALA A 567 23.15 -29.33 7.20
C ALA A 567 23.61 -29.32 5.73
N THR A 568 24.42 -28.34 5.33
CA THR A 568 25.01 -28.25 3.99
C THR A 568 25.92 -29.44 3.70
N GLU A 569 26.75 -29.86 4.68
CA GLU A 569 27.59 -31.05 4.57
C GLU A 569 26.73 -32.30 4.36
N VAL A 570 25.70 -32.49 5.18
CA VAL A 570 24.74 -33.61 5.08
C VAL A 570 24.08 -33.65 3.71
N MET A 571 23.73 -32.49 3.15
CA MET A 571 23.04 -32.40 1.86
C MET A 571 23.96 -32.66 0.66
N PHE A 572 25.24 -32.26 0.69
CA PHE A 572 26.04 -32.22 -0.55
C PHE A 572 27.34 -33.03 -0.54
N LYS A 573 27.81 -33.53 0.62
CA LYS A 573 29.11 -34.21 0.72
C LYS A 573 29.11 -35.63 0.12
N ASP A 574 28.17 -36.47 0.54
CA ASP A 574 28.03 -37.85 0.03
C ASP A 574 26.57 -38.11 -0.36
N ILE A 575 26.31 -38.05 -1.66
CA ILE A 575 24.96 -38.23 -2.21
C ILE A 575 24.38 -39.61 -1.90
N ASN A 576 25.23 -40.64 -1.72
CA ASN A 576 24.77 -42.00 -1.46
C ASN A 576 24.28 -42.17 -0.02
N GLN A 577 24.79 -41.37 0.93
CA GLN A 577 24.39 -41.39 2.33
C GLN A 577 23.49 -40.21 2.72
N GLN A 578 23.19 -39.31 1.78
CA GLN A 578 22.43 -38.08 2.01
C GLN A 578 21.10 -38.36 2.72
N THR A 579 20.35 -39.39 2.28
CA THR A 579 19.02 -39.70 2.82
C THR A 579 19.06 -40.07 4.30
N GLU A 580 19.92 -41.01 4.69
CA GLU A 580 20.02 -41.47 6.08
C GLU A 580 20.63 -40.39 6.97
N ASN A 581 21.65 -39.67 6.50
CA ASN A 581 22.27 -38.58 7.25
C ASN A 581 21.30 -37.41 7.48
N ALA A 582 20.45 -37.09 6.49
CA ALA A 582 19.42 -36.06 6.64
C ALA A 582 18.35 -36.46 7.65
N LEU A 583 17.89 -37.72 7.60
CA LEU A 583 16.91 -38.25 8.55
C LEU A 583 17.45 -38.26 9.98
N ASP A 584 18.69 -38.74 10.19
CA ASP A 584 19.35 -38.75 11.49
C ASP A 584 19.54 -37.34 12.07
N PHE A 585 19.95 -36.38 11.22
CA PHE A 585 20.09 -34.98 11.61
C PHE A 585 18.76 -34.39 12.10
N LEU A 586 17.66 -34.64 11.37
CA LEU A 586 16.32 -34.15 11.74
C LEU A 586 15.81 -34.78 13.05
N ASN A 587 15.95 -36.10 13.21
CA ASN A 587 15.53 -36.80 14.43
C ASN A 587 16.34 -36.37 15.66
N THR A 588 17.66 -36.18 15.50
CA THR A 588 18.53 -35.67 16.56
C THR A 588 18.13 -34.24 16.94
N THR A 589 17.86 -33.39 15.96
CA THR A 589 17.37 -32.01 16.18
C THR A 589 16.05 -32.03 16.95
N TYR A 590 15.09 -32.84 16.53
CA TYR A 590 13.81 -33.01 17.23
C TYR A 590 14.00 -33.39 18.70
N THR A 591 14.84 -34.40 18.97
CA THR A 591 15.10 -34.88 20.34
C THR A 591 15.73 -33.80 21.22
N ASN A 592 16.68 -33.03 20.68
CA ASN A 592 17.38 -31.98 21.42
C ASN A 592 16.47 -30.81 21.82
N LEU A 593 15.39 -30.58 21.06
CA LEU A 593 14.47 -29.46 21.27
C LEU A 593 13.27 -29.79 22.15
N LEU A 594 13.15 -31.03 22.64
CA LEU A 594 12.04 -31.45 23.52
C LEU A 594 12.01 -30.74 24.87
N LYS A 595 13.14 -30.20 25.32
CA LYS A 595 13.27 -29.49 26.60
C LYS A 595 13.99 -28.17 26.38
N TYR A 596 13.62 -27.17 27.18
CA TYR A 596 14.26 -25.86 27.20
C TYR A 596 14.44 -25.42 28.66
N ASP A 597 15.65 -25.00 29.00
CA ASP A 597 16.01 -24.62 30.37
C ASP A 597 15.68 -23.15 30.65
N ARG A 598 15.27 -22.84 31.88
CA ARG A 598 15.04 -21.45 32.33
C ARG A 598 16.37 -20.71 32.48
N GLU A 599 16.36 -19.43 32.13
CA GLU A 599 17.49 -18.51 32.27
C GLU A 599 17.07 -17.27 33.06
N GLU A 600 18.03 -16.63 33.74
CA GLU A 600 17.76 -15.44 34.56
C GLU A 600 17.45 -14.19 33.70
N TYR A 601 16.57 -13.35 34.23
CA TYR A 601 16.19 -12.07 33.63
C TYR A 601 16.91 -10.92 34.35
N GLU A 602 17.30 -9.89 33.59
CA GLU A 602 17.82 -8.64 34.13
C GLU A 602 16.71 -7.85 34.83
N ILE A 603 15.54 -7.79 34.19
CA ILE A 603 14.36 -7.08 34.69
C ILE A 603 13.15 -8.00 34.62
N ILE A 604 12.34 -7.97 35.68
CA ILE A 604 11.01 -8.57 35.75
C ILE A 604 10.06 -7.53 36.34
N ASP A 605 9.07 -7.10 35.55
CA ASP A 605 7.97 -6.23 36.00
C ASP A 605 6.65 -6.92 35.63
N ASP A 606 6.07 -7.65 36.59
CA ASP A 606 4.85 -8.42 36.40
C ASP A 606 3.64 -7.66 36.94
N ARG A 607 2.81 -7.14 36.02
CA ARG A 607 1.59 -6.37 36.33
C ARG A 607 0.31 -7.16 36.06
N ARG A 608 0.42 -8.49 35.92
CA ARG A 608 -0.72 -9.38 35.73
C ARG A 608 -1.47 -9.57 37.05
N ASP A 609 -2.79 -9.51 37.01
CA ASP A 609 -3.67 -9.62 38.17
C ASP A 609 -4.21 -11.04 38.40
N LYS A 610 -4.18 -11.89 37.37
CA LYS A 610 -4.65 -13.29 37.41
C LYS A 610 -3.53 -14.31 37.28
N ASN A 611 -3.83 -15.51 37.79
CA ASN A 611 -2.99 -16.71 37.65
C ASN A 611 -3.30 -17.53 36.39
N SER A 612 -4.40 -17.23 35.69
CA SER A 612 -4.81 -17.92 34.48
C SER A 612 -5.51 -16.96 33.52
N TYR A 613 -5.18 -17.07 32.23
CA TYR A 613 -5.83 -16.35 31.13
C TYR A 613 -6.27 -17.32 30.04
N LYS A 614 -7.07 -16.84 29.08
CA LYS A 614 -7.44 -17.64 27.89
C LYS A 614 -6.33 -17.62 26.85
N VAL A 615 -5.80 -16.42 26.56
CA VAL A 615 -4.79 -16.18 25.52
C VAL A 615 -3.59 -15.42 26.08
N SER A 616 -2.38 -15.75 25.63
CA SER A 616 -1.19 -14.90 25.82
C SER A 616 -0.66 -14.42 24.49
N VAL A 617 -0.43 -13.11 24.39
CA VAL A 617 0.25 -12.47 23.28
C VAL A 617 1.71 -12.31 23.66
N ILE A 618 2.60 -13.05 23.02
CA ILE A 618 4.05 -12.96 23.23
C ILE A 618 4.63 -11.96 22.24
N VAL A 619 5.37 -10.98 22.72
CA VAL A 619 5.94 -9.90 21.91
C VAL A 619 7.43 -9.82 22.18
N SER A 620 8.24 -10.12 21.18
CA SER A 620 9.71 -9.95 21.25
C SER A 620 10.09 -8.52 20.90
N LEU A 621 10.89 -7.86 21.73
CA LEU A 621 11.32 -6.48 21.55
C LEU A 621 12.82 -6.40 21.28
N TYR A 622 13.18 -5.65 20.24
CA TYR A 622 14.55 -5.20 19.95
C TYR A 622 14.49 -3.95 19.07
N ASN A 623 15.00 -2.80 19.54
CA ASN A 623 14.89 -1.50 18.87
C ASN A 623 13.42 -1.14 18.52
N ALA A 624 12.52 -1.36 19.47
CA ALA A 624 11.08 -1.31 19.29
C ALA A 624 10.44 -0.02 19.84
N ALA A 625 11.19 0.79 20.59
CA ALA A 625 10.67 1.96 21.31
C ALA A 625 9.78 2.90 20.46
N PRO A 626 10.10 3.24 19.18
CA PRO A 626 9.26 4.13 18.38
C PRO A 626 7.89 3.54 17.98
N LYS A 627 7.79 2.22 17.87
CA LYS A 627 6.60 1.49 17.38
C LYS A 627 5.73 0.96 18.52
N LEU A 628 6.33 0.76 19.69
CA LEU A 628 5.68 0.16 20.86
C LEU A 628 4.40 0.89 21.31
N PRO A 629 4.31 2.24 21.30
CA PRO A 629 3.10 2.94 21.71
C PRO A 629 1.89 2.56 20.87
N LEU A 630 1.98 2.72 19.54
CA LEU A 630 0.87 2.39 18.63
C LEU A 630 0.49 0.91 18.75
N PHE A 631 1.49 0.02 18.78
CA PHE A 631 1.27 -1.41 18.93
C PHE A 631 0.44 -1.74 20.17
N LEU A 632 0.83 -1.23 21.34
CA LEU A 632 0.11 -1.51 22.60
C LEU A 632 -1.28 -0.88 22.63
N TRP A 633 -1.44 0.35 22.12
CA TRP A 633 -2.74 1.01 22.01
C TRP A 633 -3.73 0.22 21.16
N VAL A 634 -3.26 -0.31 20.04
CA VAL A 634 -4.05 -1.16 19.14
C VAL A 634 -4.35 -2.51 19.78
N LEU A 635 -3.37 -3.12 20.46
CA LEU A 635 -3.56 -4.40 21.15
C LEU A 635 -4.57 -4.27 22.30
N ALA A 636 -4.63 -3.13 22.99
CA ALA A 636 -5.63 -2.84 24.01
C ALA A 636 -7.07 -2.83 23.48
N GLN A 637 -7.26 -2.73 22.16
CA GLN A 637 -8.59 -2.76 21.54
C GLN A 637 -9.15 -4.19 21.37
N GLN A 638 -8.36 -5.24 21.58
CA GLN A 638 -8.82 -6.62 21.45
C GLN A 638 -10.04 -6.90 22.35
N THR A 639 -11.02 -7.68 21.86
CA THR A 639 -12.19 -8.03 22.68
C THR A 639 -11.79 -8.73 23.98
N LEU A 640 -10.80 -9.64 23.92
CA LEU A 640 -10.29 -10.34 25.10
C LEU A 640 -9.51 -9.43 26.07
N ALA A 641 -8.98 -8.29 25.61
CA ALA A 641 -8.40 -7.28 26.50
C ALA A 641 -9.49 -6.64 27.35
N LYS A 642 -10.61 -6.29 26.72
CA LYS A 642 -11.77 -5.66 27.36
C LYS A 642 -12.47 -6.58 28.37
N THR A 643 -12.49 -7.90 28.13
CA THR A 643 -13.01 -8.88 29.10
C THR A 643 -11.97 -9.30 30.16
N GLY A 644 -10.71 -8.92 29.99
CA GLY A 644 -9.61 -9.29 30.88
C GLY A 644 -9.18 -10.76 30.77
N ASP A 645 -9.42 -11.41 29.63
CA ASP A 645 -9.10 -12.83 29.38
C ASP A 645 -7.82 -13.03 28.57
N MET A 646 -7.07 -11.96 28.30
CA MET A 646 -5.75 -12.02 27.69
C MET A 646 -4.65 -11.42 28.57
N GLU A 647 -3.45 -11.97 28.46
CA GLU A 647 -2.22 -11.37 28.97
C GLU A 647 -1.27 -11.03 27.81
N VAL A 648 -0.35 -10.10 28.07
CA VAL A 648 0.71 -9.72 27.13
C VAL A 648 2.06 -9.94 27.80
N ILE A 649 2.97 -10.61 27.10
CA ILE A 649 4.33 -10.88 27.57
C ILE A 649 5.28 -10.11 26.66
N LEU A 650 5.87 -9.04 27.18
CA LEU A 650 6.89 -8.25 26.50
C LEU A 650 8.26 -8.84 26.86
N MET A 651 8.96 -9.40 25.88
CA MET A 651 10.29 -9.98 26.04
C MET A 651 11.33 -9.08 25.35
N ASP A 652 11.97 -8.22 26.12
CA ASP A 652 13.07 -7.37 25.65
C ASP A 652 14.38 -8.16 25.59
N SER A 653 14.86 -8.38 24.37
CA SER A 653 16.09 -9.09 24.06
C SER A 653 17.32 -8.19 24.20
N GLY A 654 17.46 -7.50 25.34
CA GLY A 654 18.61 -6.63 25.66
C GLY A 654 18.73 -5.43 24.73
N SER A 655 17.61 -4.77 24.44
CA SER A 655 17.54 -3.62 23.53
C SER A 655 18.44 -2.46 23.99
N PRO A 656 19.09 -1.75 23.05
CA PRO A 656 19.90 -0.57 23.35
C PRO A 656 19.06 0.69 23.64
N ASP A 657 17.78 0.70 23.27
CA ASP A 657 16.88 1.85 23.40
C ASP A 657 16.12 1.83 24.75
N GLU A 658 15.10 2.68 24.87
CA GLU A 658 14.35 2.92 26.12
C GLU A 658 13.01 2.17 26.20
N GLU A 659 12.92 0.94 25.67
CA GLU A 659 11.68 0.14 25.63
C GLU A 659 11.00 0.04 26.99
N TYR A 660 11.77 -0.16 28.07
CA TYR A 660 11.22 -0.25 29.42
C TYR A 660 10.58 1.08 29.87
N GLN A 661 11.18 2.23 29.52
CA GLN A 661 10.61 3.55 29.86
C GLN A 661 9.32 3.82 29.09
N VAL A 662 9.29 3.46 27.80
CA VAL A 662 8.07 3.54 26.98
C VAL A 662 6.96 2.67 27.57
N PHE A 663 7.28 1.43 27.99
CA PHE A 663 6.33 0.57 28.71
C PHE A 663 5.82 1.23 30.00
N LEU A 664 6.71 1.75 30.84
CA LEU A 664 6.32 2.41 32.10
C LEU A 664 5.37 3.58 31.89
N ALA A 665 5.58 4.37 30.83
CA ALA A 665 4.73 5.52 30.50
C ALA A 665 3.31 5.13 30.08
N LEU A 666 3.11 3.91 29.56
CA LEU A 666 1.84 3.47 28.97
C LEU A 666 1.07 2.46 29.84
N ALA A 667 1.77 1.68 30.67
CA ALA A 667 1.21 0.51 31.35
C ALA A 667 -0.05 0.83 32.19
N ASP A 668 -0.04 1.96 32.91
CA ASP A 668 -1.16 2.35 33.77
C ASP A 668 -2.38 2.85 32.97
N GLU A 669 -2.15 3.46 31.80
CA GLU A 669 -3.20 3.96 30.91
C GLU A 669 -3.91 2.84 30.17
N LEU A 670 -3.13 1.87 29.66
CA LEU A 670 -3.64 0.76 28.85
C LEU A 670 -4.52 -0.23 29.64
N LYS A 671 -4.31 -0.34 30.96
CA LYS A 671 -4.99 -1.30 31.85
C LYS A 671 -4.95 -2.75 31.33
N LEU A 672 -3.88 -3.09 30.64
CA LEU A 672 -3.62 -4.43 30.13
C LEU A 672 -2.87 -5.27 31.17
N PRO A 673 -3.18 -6.57 31.34
CA PRO A 673 -2.35 -7.49 32.10
C PRO A 673 -1.03 -7.76 31.35
N ILE A 674 -0.01 -6.95 31.62
CA ILE A 674 1.30 -7.04 30.97
C ILE A 674 2.34 -7.56 31.95
N VAL A 675 3.23 -8.44 31.48
CA VAL A 675 4.52 -8.70 32.13
C VAL A 675 5.64 -8.30 31.19
N TYR A 676 6.61 -7.58 31.73
CA TYR A 676 7.82 -7.16 31.02
C TYR A 676 9.03 -7.93 31.56
N PHE A 677 9.75 -8.57 30.64
CA PHE A 677 11.00 -9.26 30.90
C PHE A 677 12.12 -8.63 30.08
N ARG A 678 13.32 -8.55 30.64
CA ARG A 678 14.52 -8.16 29.89
C ARG A 678 15.65 -9.17 30.06
N SER A 679 16.32 -9.53 28.97
CA SER A 679 17.53 -10.33 28.99
C SER A 679 18.78 -9.47 29.25
N HIS A 680 19.79 -10.04 29.92
CA HIS A 680 21.06 -9.34 30.17
C HIS A 680 21.84 -8.94 28.92
N GLN A 681 21.63 -9.65 27.82
CA GLN A 681 22.36 -9.48 26.56
C GLN A 681 21.42 -9.74 25.38
N ARG A 682 21.83 -9.26 24.21
CA ARG A 682 21.11 -9.51 22.96
C ARG A 682 20.94 -11.00 22.69
N GLU A 683 19.71 -11.41 22.43
CA GLU A 683 19.36 -12.79 22.08
C GLU A 683 18.56 -12.88 20.77
N THR A 684 18.41 -14.10 20.25
CA THR A 684 17.62 -14.38 19.05
C THR A 684 16.13 -14.35 19.36
N ILE A 685 15.29 -14.13 18.34
CA ILE A 685 13.84 -14.10 18.51
C ILE A 685 13.28 -15.45 19.00
N GLN A 686 13.81 -16.57 18.49
CA GLN A 686 13.42 -17.91 18.95
C GLN A 686 13.76 -18.14 20.43
N LYS A 687 14.91 -17.62 20.89
CA LYS A 687 15.30 -17.69 22.29
C LYS A 687 14.33 -16.88 23.18
N ALA A 688 14.02 -15.66 22.77
CA ALA A 688 13.03 -14.81 23.46
C ALA A 688 11.65 -15.48 23.54
N TRP A 689 11.18 -16.09 22.44
CA TRP A 689 9.92 -16.84 22.42
C TRP A 689 9.92 -18.02 23.39
N ASN A 690 10.97 -18.84 23.40
CA ASN A 690 11.06 -19.98 24.33
C ASN A 690 11.01 -19.54 25.79
N ARG A 691 11.73 -18.47 26.15
CA ARG A 691 11.67 -17.87 27.48
C ARG A 691 10.26 -17.41 27.82
N ALA A 692 9.58 -16.74 26.90
CA ALA A 692 8.22 -16.26 27.11
C ALA A 692 7.21 -17.42 27.26
N ILE A 693 7.31 -18.48 26.46
CA ILE A 693 6.44 -19.68 26.55
C ILE A 693 6.47 -20.29 27.96
N LEU A 694 7.63 -20.29 28.62
CA LEU A 694 7.78 -20.79 29.98
C LEU A 694 7.04 -19.94 31.03
N GLU A 695 6.77 -18.67 30.73
CA GLU A 695 6.11 -17.71 31.65
C GLU A 695 4.61 -17.48 31.34
N VAL A 696 4.10 -18.12 30.28
CA VAL A 696 2.68 -18.09 29.88
C VAL A 696 1.79 -18.74 30.94
N ARG A 697 0.72 -18.02 31.31
CA ARG A 697 -0.36 -18.44 32.21
C ARG A 697 -1.67 -18.74 31.46
N SER A 698 -1.62 -18.96 30.15
CA SER A 698 -2.79 -19.27 29.32
C SER A 698 -2.71 -20.62 28.60
N HIS A 699 -3.82 -20.99 27.96
CA HIS A 699 -3.94 -22.21 27.16
C HIS A 699 -3.54 -22.00 25.70
N TYR A 700 -3.72 -20.78 25.19
CA TYR A 700 -3.52 -20.43 23.78
C TYR A 700 -2.51 -19.30 23.65
N ILE A 701 -1.60 -19.42 22.68
CA ILE A 701 -0.52 -18.46 22.48
C ILE A 701 -0.45 -18.00 21.03
N THR A 702 0.00 -16.76 20.86
CA THR A 702 0.36 -16.15 19.58
C THR A 702 1.61 -15.30 19.76
N PHE A 703 2.34 -15.06 18.68
CA PHE A 703 3.49 -14.16 18.67
C PHE A 703 3.22 -12.99 17.74
N LEU A 704 3.60 -11.79 18.18
CA LEU A 704 3.55 -10.59 17.36
C LEU A 704 4.86 -9.80 17.48
N GLY A 705 5.33 -9.28 16.35
CA GLY A 705 6.26 -8.16 16.31
C GLY A 705 5.53 -6.82 16.51
N VAL A 706 6.25 -5.77 16.91
CA VAL A 706 5.67 -4.41 17.03
C VAL A 706 5.29 -3.78 15.68
N ASP A 707 5.72 -4.38 14.58
CA ASP A 707 5.32 -4.11 13.20
C ASP A 707 4.21 -5.05 12.71
N GLU A 708 3.65 -5.86 13.59
CA GLU A 708 2.53 -6.75 13.31
C GLU A 708 1.36 -6.38 14.23
N THR A 709 0.15 -6.64 13.78
CA THR A 709 -1.04 -6.48 14.60
C THR A 709 -2.17 -7.38 14.12
N ILE A 710 -3.28 -7.33 14.84
CA ILE A 710 -4.46 -8.15 14.62
C ILE A 710 -5.72 -7.30 14.82
N ILE A 711 -6.79 -7.61 14.09
CA ILE A 711 -8.05 -6.89 14.25
C ILE A 711 -8.68 -7.18 15.62
N PRO A 712 -9.55 -6.31 16.18
CA PRO A 712 -10.05 -6.42 17.56
C PRO A 712 -10.64 -7.77 17.97
N GLU A 713 -11.35 -8.45 17.05
CA GLU A 713 -12.01 -9.74 17.33
C GLU A 713 -11.09 -10.96 17.09
N CYS A 714 -9.84 -10.76 16.65
CA CYS A 714 -8.98 -11.84 16.18
C CYS A 714 -8.79 -12.96 17.21
N LEU A 715 -8.35 -12.61 18.43
CA LEU A 715 -8.04 -13.61 19.45
C LEU A 715 -9.28 -14.37 19.92
N GLU A 716 -10.41 -13.68 20.03
CA GLU A 716 -11.70 -14.27 20.39
C GLU A 716 -12.13 -15.30 19.35
N VAL A 717 -12.17 -14.90 18.08
CA VAL A 717 -12.57 -15.76 16.96
C VAL A 717 -11.69 -17.00 16.84
N LEU A 718 -10.37 -16.85 16.93
CA LEU A 718 -9.45 -17.98 16.82
C LEU A 718 -9.53 -18.90 18.05
N ALA A 719 -9.70 -18.35 19.25
CA ALA A 719 -9.84 -19.14 20.47
C ALA A 719 -11.15 -19.95 20.48
N GLU A 720 -12.26 -19.38 19.99
CA GLU A 720 -13.52 -20.11 19.84
C GLU A 720 -13.39 -21.32 18.90
N GLU A 721 -12.61 -21.21 17.83
CA GLU A 721 -12.38 -22.34 16.91
C GLU A 721 -11.56 -23.45 17.54
N LEU A 722 -10.60 -23.12 18.42
CA LEU A 722 -9.87 -24.10 19.23
C LEU A 722 -10.77 -24.72 20.30
N ASP A 723 -11.64 -23.93 20.95
CA ASP A 723 -12.57 -24.46 21.97
C ASP A 723 -13.58 -25.45 21.39
N LYS A 724 -13.95 -25.31 20.10
CA LYS A 724 -14.90 -26.20 19.40
C LYS A 724 -14.33 -27.56 19.05
N ASP A 725 -13.01 -27.70 18.90
CA ASP A 725 -12.34 -28.95 18.51
C ASP A 725 -11.02 -29.14 19.29
N GLU A 726 -11.05 -30.05 20.26
CA GLU A 726 -9.88 -30.41 21.08
C GLU A 726 -8.73 -31.01 20.25
N GLU A 727 -9.04 -31.59 19.08
CA GLU A 727 -8.01 -32.13 18.19
C GLU A 727 -7.30 -31.05 17.38
N THR A 728 -7.90 -29.88 17.20
CA THR A 728 -7.27 -28.78 16.47
C THR A 728 -6.22 -28.12 17.37
N ASP A 729 -4.99 -28.06 16.88
CA ASP A 729 -3.84 -27.54 17.63
C ASP A 729 -3.54 -26.08 17.30
N TRP A 730 -3.78 -25.68 16.05
CA TRP A 730 -3.43 -24.35 15.52
C TRP A 730 -4.52 -23.86 14.56
N VAL A 731 -5.06 -22.67 14.83
CA VAL A 731 -6.01 -21.98 13.94
C VAL A 731 -5.36 -20.75 13.33
N ILE A 732 -5.53 -20.56 12.03
CA ILE A 732 -4.99 -19.43 11.27
C ILE A 732 -6.09 -18.70 10.51
N ALA A 733 -5.84 -17.45 10.12
CA ALA A 733 -6.69 -16.64 9.27
C ALA A 733 -5.89 -16.05 8.10
N HIS A 734 -6.49 -15.20 7.27
CA HIS A 734 -5.71 -14.41 6.31
C HIS A 734 -4.91 -13.31 7.02
N SER A 735 -3.80 -12.91 6.40
CA SER A 735 -2.98 -11.79 6.86
C SER A 735 -2.75 -10.81 5.72
N LEU A 736 -2.87 -9.51 6.00
CA LEU A 736 -2.68 -8.44 5.03
C LEU A 736 -1.35 -7.74 5.28
N VAL A 737 -0.60 -7.44 4.23
CA VAL A 737 0.57 -6.56 4.30
C VAL A 737 0.15 -5.17 3.85
N THR A 738 0.34 -4.19 4.71
CA THR A 738 -0.04 -2.80 4.48
C THR A 738 1.19 -1.92 4.65
N GLU A 739 1.47 -1.07 3.67
CA GLU A 739 2.46 0.00 3.79
C GLU A 739 1.95 1.05 4.74
N VAL A 740 2.81 1.46 5.68
CA VAL A 740 2.53 2.53 6.63
C VAL A 740 3.64 3.57 6.62
N ASP A 741 3.34 4.78 7.07
CA ASP A 741 4.37 5.79 7.35
C ASP A 741 5.15 5.45 8.64
N LEU A 742 6.07 6.34 9.03
CA LEU A 742 6.88 6.17 10.25
C LEU A 742 6.03 6.20 11.54
N GLN A 743 4.81 6.71 11.48
CA GLN A 743 3.87 6.81 12.59
C GLN A 743 2.89 5.62 12.62
N GLY A 744 2.92 4.75 11.61
CA GLY A 744 2.04 3.58 11.51
C GLY A 744 0.68 3.86 10.85
N ASN A 745 0.49 5.04 10.23
CA ASN A 745 -0.73 5.33 9.49
C ASN A 745 -0.75 4.59 8.15
N HIS A 746 -1.93 4.09 7.77
CA HIS A 746 -2.13 3.39 6.51
C HIS A 746 -1.78 4.28 5.29
N PHE A 747 -0.88 3.78 4.43
CA PHE A 747 -0.56 4.38 3.14
C PHE A 747 -1.24 3.62 1.98
N GLN A 748 -1.03 2.30 1.88
CA GLN A 748 -1.71 1.41 0.92
C GLN A 748 -1.62 -0.07 1.32
N ASP A 749 -2.59 -0.87 0.89
CA ASP A 749 -2.54 -2.33 1.03
C ASP A 749 -1.70 -2.97 -0.09
N ILE A 750 -0.63 -3.66 0.27
CA ILE A 750 0.30 -4.27 -0.67
C ILE A 750 -0.21 -5.65 -1.10
N MET A 751 -0.33 -6.59 -0.16
CA MET A 751 -0.49 -8.01 -0.47
C MET A 751 -1.34 -8.72 0.57
N LEU A 752 -2.33 -9.50 0.11
CA LEU A 752 -3.10 -10.41 0.96
C LEU A 752 -2.48 -11.81 0.88
N TYR A 753 -2.10 -12.39 2.03
CA TYR A 753 -1.87 -13.81 2.15
C TYR A 753 -3.22 -14.55 2.17
N ASN A 754 -3.70 -14.88 0.97
CA ASN A 754 -4.98 -15.54 0.76
C ASN A 754 -4.85 -17.05 0.94
N ARG A 755 -5.44 -17.54 2.02
CA ARG A 755 -5.43 -18.93 2.44
C ARG A 755 -6.74 -19.66 2.11
N ALA A 756 -7.63 -19.06 1.31
CA ALA A 756 -8.95 -19.63 0.97
C ALA A 756 -8.81 -21.01 0.32
N ASN A 757 -9.78 -21.90 0.56
CA ASN A 757 -9.70 -23.32 0.18
C ASN A 757 -8.50 -24.02 0.84
N TYR A 758 -8.30 -23.71 2.12
CA TYR A 758 -7.21 -24.24 2.92
C TYR A 758 -7.24 -25.78 3.00
N ASP A 759 -6.06 -26.37 2.87
CA ASP A 759 -5.77 -27.77 3.16
C ASP A 759 -4.47 -27.78 3.98
N GLN A 760 -4.45 -28.49 5.09
CA GLN A 760 -3.30 -28.60 5.98
C GLN A 760 -2.02 -29.06 5.26
N ASN A 761 -2.16 -29.88 4.22
CA ASN A 761 -1.03 -30.30 3.40
C ASN A 761 -0.31 -29.11 2.74
N LEU A 762 -1.00 -28.01 2.44
CA LEU A 762 -0.39 -26.84 1.80
C LEU A 762 0.70 -26.18 2.67
N GLU A 763 0.67 -26.37 3.99
CA GLU A 763 1.64 -25.84 4.93
C GLU A 763 3.07 -26.37 4.67
N TYR A 764 3.19 -27.59 4.14
CA TYR A 764 4.49 -28.16 3.76
C TYR A 764 5.06 -27.55 2.49
N LEU A 765 4.20 -27.06 1.60
CA LEU A 765 4.58 -26.60 0.27
C LEU A 765 4.96 -25.11 0.27
N GLU A 766 4.44 -24.33 1.22
CA GLU A 766 4.67 -22.89 1.28
C GLU A 766 4.62 -22.35 2.72
N THR A 767 5.71 -21.72 3.15
CA THR A 767 5.96 -21.32 4.56
C THR A 767 4.98 -20.30 5.12
N CYS A 768 4.29 -19.53 4.28
CA CYS A 768 3.33 -18.52 4.70
C CYS A 768 1.90 -19.06 4.83
N TYR A 769 1.60 -20.33 4.52
CA TYR A 769 0.28 -20.89 4.82
C TYR A 769 0.04 -20.91 6.33
N LEU A 770 0.98 -21.40 7.13
CA LEU A 770 0.89 -21.35 8.58
C LEU A 770 1.50 -20.06 9.11
N SER A 771 0.67 -19.11 9.53
CA SER A 771 1.11 -17.79 10.01
C SER A 771 0.96 -17.66 11.52
N LEU A 772 1.88 -16.89 12.12
CA LEU A 772 1.73 -16.41 13.49
C LEU A 772 0.80 -15.19 13.55
N VAL A 773 0.86 -14.32 12.54
CA VAL A 773 0.04 -13.09 12.46
C VAL A 773 -1.36 -13.42 11.97
N GLY A 774 -2.34 -13.29 12.87
CA GLY A 774 -3.67 -13.85 12.65
C GLY A 774 -3.70 -15.37 12.83
N GLY A 775 -2.80 -15.92 13.65
CA GLY A 775 -2.79 -17.32 14.08
C GLY A 775 -2.75 -17.45 15.60
N LEU A 776 -3.34 -18.53 16.11
CA LEU A 776 -3.40 -18.87 17.53
C LEU A 776 -3.26 -20.37 17.68
N TYR A 777 -2.45 -20.83 18.63
CA TYR A 777 -2.24 -22.26 18.83
C TYR A 777 -2.14 -22.66 20.30
N ARG A 778 -2.36 -23.95 20.58
CA ARG A 778 -2.31 -24.51 21.94
C ARG A 778 -0.89 -24.50 22.48
N LYS A 779 -0.70 -23.93 23.67
CA LYS A 779 0.60 -23.94 24.36
C LYS A 779 1.19 -25.36 24.48
N ASN A 780 0.34 -26.36 24.70
CA ASN A 780 0.74 -27.76 24.89
C ASN A 780 1.40 -28.41 23.65
N ILE A 781 1.45 -27.75 22.49
CA ILE A 781 2.30 -28.16 21.36
C ILE A 781 3.76 -28.24 21.84
N HIS A 782 4.20 -27.33 22.71
CA HIS A 782 5.58 -27.34 23.21
C HIS A 782 5.87 -28.50 24.16
N ASP A 783 4.88 -28.93 24.95
CA ASP A 783 5.02 -30.12 25.81
C ASP A 783 5.09 -31.41 24.99
N ARG A 784 4.41 -31.45 23.83
CA ARG A 784 4.35 -32.62 22.94
C ARG A 784 5.52 -32.72 21.95
N TYR A 785 5.93 -31.58 21.38
CA TYR A 785 6.82 -31.55 20.21
C TYR A 785 8.03 -30.61 20.38
N GLY A 786 8.20 -30.03 21.57
CA GLY A 786 9.38 -29.24 21.93
C GLY A 786 9.30 -27.75 21.59
N TYR A 787 10.43 -27.09 21.79
CA TYR A 787 10.60 -25.63 21.71
C TYR A 787 11.22 -25.22 20.37
N TYR A 788 11.30 -23.91 20.10
CA TYR A 788 12.00 -23.39 18.93
C TYR A 788 13.52 -23.62 19.07
N ASP A 789 14.22 -23.80 17.96
CA ASP A 789 15.68 -23.84 18.00
C ASP A 789 16.26 -22.41 18.19
N PRO A 790 16.91 -22.11 19.33
CA PRO A 790 17.39 -20.76 19.64
C PRO A 790 18.60 -20.33 18.79
N THR A 791 19.17 -21.22 17.99
CA THR A 791 20.34 -20.93 17.14
C THR A 791 19.99 -20.19 15.84
N TYR A 792 18.71 -20.17 15.45
CA TYR A 792 18.23 -19.40 14.30
C TYR A 792 18.17 -17.90 14.59
N ARG A 793 18.34 -17.10 13.53
CA ARG A 793 18.25 -15.64 13.57
C ARG A 793 17.08 -15.11 12.76
N GLY A 794 16.63 -15.85 11.74
CA GLY A 794 15.54 -15.44 10.84
C GLY A 794 14.60 -16.57 10.42
N ALA A 795 15.08 -17.81 10.26
CA ALA A 795 14.27 -18.92 9.70
C ALA A 795 13.74 -19.94 10.74
N GLY A 796 13.83 -19.62 12.03
CA GLY A 796 13.47 -20.58 13.09
C GLY A 796 11.96 -20.84 13.20
N ASP A 797 11.10 -19.94 12.73
CA ASP A 797 9.67 -20.19 12.62
C ASP A 797 9.37 -21.28 11.56
N THR A 798 10.10 -21.24 10.45
CA THR A 798 10.00 -22.18 9.32
C THR A 798 10.49 -23.56 9.72
N GLU A 799 11.59 -23.64 10.49
CA GLU A 799 12.06 -24.90 11.07
C GLU A 799 11.01 -25.52 11.99
N PHE A 800 10.49 -24.73 12.95
CA PHE A 800 9.52 -25.22 13.91
C PHE A 800 8.29 -25.78 13.20
N LYS A 801 7.73 -25.04 12.23
CA LYS A 801 6.61 -25.48 11.40
C LYS A 801 6.91 -26.83 10.74
N ASN A 802 7.98 -26.94 9.95
CA ASN A 802 8.30 -28.19 9.25
C ASN A 802 8.55 -29.38 10.19
N ARG A 803 9.05 -29.11 11.40
CA ARG A 803 9.30 -30.13 12.41
C ARG A 803 8.03 -30.63 13.09
N VAL A 804 7.07 -29.76 13.39
CA VAL A 804 5.85 -30.12 14.17
C VAL A 804 4.62 -30.43 13.31
N LEU A 805 4.53 -29.88 12.10
CA LEU A 805 3.42 -30.10 11.15
C LEU A 805 3.06 -31.58 10.92
N PRO A 806 4.01 -32.55 10.95
CA PRO A 806 3.68 -33.97 10.86
C PRO A 806 2.82 -34.49 11.99
N HIS A 807 2.73 -33.78 13.10
CA HIS A 807 2.14 -34.26 14.34
C HIS A 807 0.92 -33.47 14.81
N ILE A 808 0.69 -32.28 14.26
CA ILE A 808 -0.40 -31.38 14.69
C ILE A 808 -1.54 -31.34 13.67
N LYS A 809 -2.72 -30.87 14.09
CA LYS A 809 -3.87 -30.58 13.23
C LYS A 809 -4.10 -29.08 13.14
N THR A 810 -4.27 -28.57 11.93
CA THR A 810 -4.40 -27.14 11.68
C THR A 810 -5.73 -26.81 11.01
N LYS A 811 -6.24 -25.60 11.26
CA LYS A 811 -7.53 -25.14 10.73
C LYS A 811 -7.44 -23.69 10.30
N MET A 812 -8.22 -23.32 9.30
CA MET A 812 -8.27 -21.96 8.78
C MET A 812 -9.65 -21.32 8.97
N VAL A 813 -9.66 -20.04 9.36
CA VAL A 813 -10.82 -19.15 9.38
C VAL A 813 -10.75 -18.19 8.19
N ASN A 814 -11.78 -18.17 7.36
CA ASN A 814 -11.83 -17.37 6.13
C ASN A 814 -12.20 -15.91 6.41
N ARG A 815 -11.36 -15.24 7.22
CA ARG A 815 -11.42 -13.81 7.59
C ARG A 815 -10.02 -13.21 7.51
N VAL A 816 -9.91 -11.89 7.29
CA VAL A 816 -8.62 -11.19 7.40
C VAL A 816 -8.47 -10.71 8.83
N LEU A 817 -7.70 -11.46 9.63
CA LEU A 817 -7.52 -11.17 11.05
C LEU A 817 -6.12 -10.66 11.39
N GLY A 818 -5.12 -10.98 10.57
CA GLY A 818 -3.73 -10.54 10.74
C GLY A 818 -3.35 -9.35 9.86
N LEU A 819 -2.46 -8.50 10.36
CA LEU A 819 -1.95 -7.33 9.65
C LEU A 819 -0.44 -7.16 9.89
N PHE A 820 0.33 -7.00 8.80
CA PHE A 820 1.74 -6.62 8.83
C PHE A 820 1.86 -5.16 8.42
N TRP A 821 2.38 -4.32 9.30
CA TRP A 821 2.75 -2.95 9.01
C TRP A 821 4.14 -2.92 8.36
N ASN A 822 4.16 -2.71 7.05
CA ASN A 822 5.38 -2.47 6.31
C ASN A 822 5.82 -1.00 6.48
N TYR A 823 6.56 -0.74 7.55
CA TYR A 823 7.25 0.53 7.77
C TYR A 823 8.35 0.75 6.71
N PRO A 824 8.76 2.01 6.45
CA PRO A 824 9.82 2.34 5.50
C PRO A 824 11.23 2.12 6.10
N ASP A 825 11.45 0.96 6.72
CA ASP A 825 12.72 0.56 7.34
C ASP A 825 13.30 -0.74 6.76
N ALA A 826 14.58 -0.98 7.04
CA ALA A 826 15.28 -2.17 6.55
C ALA A 826 14.82 -3.43 7.32
N ARG A 827 14.42 -4.47 6.60
CA ARG A 827 13.91 -5.72 7.20
C ARG A 827 15.02 -6.75 7.43
N THR A 828 14.99 -7.43 8.58
CA THR A 828 15.93 -8.52 8.91
C THR A 828 15.83 -9.71 7.95
N THR A 829 14.63 -10.01 7.42
CA THR A 829 14.39 -11.08 6.44
C THR A 829 14.89 -10.75 5.03
N GLN A 830 15.32 -9.51 4.79
CA GLN A 830 15.99 -9.11 3.54
C GLN A 830 17.52 -9.24 3.66
N SER A 831 17.98 -10.36 4.20
CA SER A 831 19.40 -10.66 4.39
C SER A 831 19.78 -12.02 3.78
N PRO A 832 20.98 -12.17 3.19
CA PRO A 832 21.53 -13.47 2.77
C PRO A 832 21.50 -14.53 3.88
N MET A 833 21.57 -14.10 5.14
CA MET A 833 21.45 -14.93 6.33
C MET A 833 20.18 -15.80 6.31
N ALA A 834 19.03 -15.24 5.93
CA ALA A 834 17.77 -15.97 5.93
C ALA A 834 17.81 -17.17 4.98
N GLU A 835 18.34 -16.97 3.77
CA GLU A 835 18.49 -18.07 2.81
C GLU A 835 19.53 -19.11 3.23
N VAL A 836 20.59 -18.70 3.93
CA VAL A 836 21.56 -19.63 4.52
C VAL A 836 20.86 -20.51 5.56
N GLU A 837 20.06 -19.94 6.45
CA GLU A 837 19.31 -20.70 7.46
C GLU A 837 18.23 -21.61 6.84
N ASP A 838 17.65 -21.21 5.71
CA ASP A 838 16.69 -22.01 4.97
C ASP A 838 17.26 -23.33 4.41
N ILE A 839 18.59 -23.48 4.30
CA ILE A 839 19.18 -24.78 3.95
C ILE A 839 18.72 -25.85 4.95
N ARG A 840 18.68 -25.48 6.24
CA ARG A 840 18.29 -26.34 7.35
C ARG A 840 16.79 -26.27 7.61
N ALA A 841 16.22 -25.06 7.65
CA ALA A 841 14.81 -24.86 7.99
C ALA A 841 13.82 -25.34 6.92
N TRP A 842 14.21 -25.32 5.63
CA TRP A 842 13.31 -25.54 4.51
C TRP A 842 13.77 -26.63 3.54
N TYR A 843 15.01 -26.55 3.05
CA TYR A 843 15.48 -27.42 1.97
C TYR A 843 15.89 -28.82 2.46
N LEU A 844 16.40 -28.93 3.69
CA LEU A 844 16.67 -30.24 4.29
C LEU A 844 15.39 -31.09 4.41
N HIS A 845 14.27 -30.47 4.81
CA HIS A 845 12.95 -31.12 4.89
C HIS A 845 12.39 -31.56 3.52
N ARG A 846 12.91 -31.02 2.42
CA ARG A 846 12.54 -31.40 1.04
C ARG A 846 13.38 -32.52 0.47
N SER A 847 14.49 -32.87 1.11
CA SER A 847 15.28 -34.05 0.73
C SER A 847 14.46 -35.33 0.93
N LEU A 848 14.91 -36.45 0.37
CA LEU A 848 14.28 -37.74 0.63
C LEU A 848 14.29 -38.11 2.12
N GLY A 849 15.35 -37.74 2.87
CA GLY A 849 15.39 -37.90 4.33
C GLY A 849 14.34 -37.06 5.05
N GLY A 850 14.11 -35.83 4.57
CA GLY A 850 13.03 -34.96 5.06
C GLY A 850 11.62 -35.48 4.75
N VAL A 851 11.40 -36.06 3.56
CA VAL A 851 10.16 -36.78 3.22
C VAL A 851 9.95 -37.96 4.19
N LYS A 852 10.99 -38.76 4.45
CA LYS A 852 10.91 -39.86 5.41
C LYS A 852 10.58 -39.36 6.81
N TYR A 853 11.21 -38.28 7.27
CA TYR A 853 10.90 -37.66 8.56
C TYR A 853 9.40 -37.30 8.68
N ALA A 854 8.84 -36.64 7.67
CA ALA A 854 7.45 -36.18 7.71
C ALA A 854 6.41 -37.30 7.54
N PHE A 855 6.69 -38.31 6.71
CA PHE A 855 5.68 -39.25 6.22
C PHE A 855 5.91 -40.72 6.59
N ALA A 856 7.03 -41.11 7.19
CA ALA A 856 7.30 -42.52 7.54
C ALA A 856 6.22 -43.18 8.41
N ASN A 857 5.59 -42.40 9.28
CA ASN A 857 4.55 -42.88 10.20
C ASN A 857 3.13 -42.57 9.70
N LYS A 858 2.96 -42.11 8.46
CA LYS A 858 1.66 -41.76 7.88
C LYS A 858 1.15 -42.90 6.99
N ASN A 859 -0.16 -42.96 6.79
CA ASN A 859 -0.75 -43.88 5.81
C ASN A 859 -0.20 -43.51 4.41
N PRO A 860 0.29 -44.49 3.60
CA PRO A 860 0.71 -44.25 2.22
C PRO A 860 -0.27 -43.44 1.36
N ASP A 861 -1.58 -43.53 1.62
CA ASP A 861 -2.61 -42.77 0.90
C ASP A 861 -2.46 -41.25 1.10
N VAL A 862 -1.95 -40.80 2.27
CA VAL A 862 -1.63 -39.39 2.53
C VAL A 862 -0.48 -38.93 1.64
N VAL A 863 0.51 -39.80 1.39
CA VAL A 863 1.64 -39.49 0.49
C VAL A 863 1.16 -39.40 -0.96
N GLU A 864 0.20 -40.23 -1.36
CA GLU A 864 -0.45 -40.18 -2.67
C GLU A 864 -1.22 -38.86 -2.88
N GLU A 865 -2.01 -38.44 -1.90
CA GLU A 865 -2.71 -37.16 -1.92
C GLU A 865 -1.73 -35.97 -1.95
N PHE A 866 -0.67 -36.05 -1.14
CA PHE A 866 0.33 -35.01 -1.06
C PHE A 866 1.13 -34.84 -2.36
N LEU A 867 1.36 -35.93 -3.11
CA LEU A 867 1.98 -35.87 -4.44
C LEU A 867 1.15 -35.05 -5.43
N TYR A 868 -0.19 -35.12 -5.38
CA TYR A 868 -1.04 -34.24 -6.18
C TYR A 868 -0.84 -32.76 -5.81
N HIS A 869 -0.81 -32.45 -4.52
CA HIS A 869 -0.58 -31.08 -4.03
C HIS A 869 0.78 -30.54 -4.46
N ALA A 870 1.86 -31.32 -4.31
CA ALA A 870 3.20 -30.92 -4.76
C ALA A 870 3.24 -30.62 -6.26
N LEU A 871 2.40 -31.27 -7.07
CA LEU A 871 2.32 -31.05 -8.51
C LEU A 871 1.36 -29.91 -8.90
N ALA A 872 0.42 -29.52 -8.04
CA ALA A 872 -0.55 -28.47 -8.31
C ALA A 872 -1.10 -27.87 -7.01
N TYR A 873 -0.50 -26.76 -6.56
CA TYR A 873 -0.99 -26.00 -5.41
C TYR A 873 -0.99 -24.51 -5.69
N ARG A 874 -1.85 -23.77 -4.98
CA ARG A 874 -1.81 -22.30 -5.00
C ARG A 874 -0.91 -21.86 -3.84
N LYS A 875 -0.04 -20.86 -4.01
CA LYS A 875 0.63 -20.23 -2.87
C LYS A 875 -0.28 -19.18 -2.24
N SER A 876 -0.12 -18.92 -0.94
CA SER A 876 -0.96 -17.93 -0.25
C SER A 876 -0.77 -16.50 -0.80
N TYR A 877 0.39 -16.20 -1.37
CA TYR A 877 0.76 -14.87 -1.88
C TYR A 877 0.67 -14.71 -3.41
N CYS A 878 0.24 -15.73 -4.17
CA CYS A 878 0.10 -15.63 -5.62
C CYS A 878 -1.24 -16.19 -6.14
N GLY A 879 -1.72 -15.62 -7.26
CA GLY A 879 -3.02 -15.98 -7.85
C GLY A 879 -2.99 -17.18 -8.81
N HIS A 880 -1.81 -17.73 -9.14
CA HIS A 880 -1.67 -18.84 -10.08
C HIS A 880 -1.34 -20.18 -9.37
N ILE A 881 -1.51 -21.28 -10.09
CA ILE A 881 -1.10 -22.64 -9.65
C ILE A 881 0.39 -22.82 -9.88
N SER A 882 1.08 -23.29 -8.85
CA SER A 882 2.52 -23.59 -8.78
C SER A 882 2.77 -25.09 -8.61
N SER A 883 4.01 -25.52 -8.84
CA SER A 883 4.52 -26.85 -8.56
C SER A 883 5.77 -26.84 -7.69
N ASP A 884 6.08 -27.95 -7.03
CA ASP A 884 7.39 -28.26 -6.45
C ASP A 884 7.84 -29.61 -7.03
N ILE A 885 8.37 -29.56 -8.26
CA ILE A 885 8.75 -30.77 -9.01
C ILE A 885 9.85 -31.58 -8.30
N GLU A 886 10.74 -30.90 -7.57
CA GLU A 886 11.81 -31.55 -6.81
C GLU A 886 11.26 -32.30 -5.61
N TYR A 887 10.32 -31.70 -4.88
CA TYR A 887 9.66 -32.39 -3.78
C TYR A 887 8.78 -33.54 -4.27
N ALA A 888 8.05 -33.34 -5.38
CA ALA A 888 7.29 -34.40 -6.05
C ALA A 888 8.16 -35.60 -6.46
N TYR A 889 9.39 -35.35 -6.94
CA TYR A 889 10.35 -36.41 -7.24
C TYR A 889 10.72 -37.22 -5.99
N ASN A 890 11.06 -36.55 -4.89
CA ASN A 890 11.41 -37.23 -3.63
C ASN A 890 10.21 -38.00 -3.03
N LEU A 891 8.99 -37.47 -3.15
CA LEU A 891 7.76 -38.18 -2.80
C LEU A 891 7.57 -39.45 -3.64
N CYS A 892 7.82 -39.39 -4.95
CA CYS A 892 7.78 -40.59 -5.80
C CYS A 892 8.84 -41.63 -5.43
N GLN A 893 10.03 -41.21 -4.98
CA GLN A 893 11.05 -42.14 -4.49
C GLN A 893 10.57 -42.85 -3.22
N PHE A 894 10.09 -42.08 -2.25
CA PHE A 894 9.57 -42.63 -0.99
C PHE A 894 8.33 -43.53 -1.22
N LEU A 895 7.38 -43.10 -2.07
CA LEU A 895 6.19 -43.89 -2.40
C LEU A 895 6.55 -45.22 -3.08
N ALA A 896 7.61 -45.26 -3.89
CA ALA A 896 8.11 -46.49 -4.50
C ALA A 896 8.69 -47.46 -3.46
N GLU A 897 9.17 -46.98 -2.30
CA GLU A 897 9.63 -47.81 -1.18
C GLU A 897 8.44 -48.35 -0.38
N ILE A 898 7.46 -47.50 -0.02
CA ILE A 898 6.39 -47.86 0.92
C ILE A 898 5.13 -48.46 0.27
N LYS A 899 4.85 -48.15 -1.00
CA LYS A 899 3.69 -48.64 -1.77
C LYS A 899 4.06 -48.79 -3.26
N PRO A 900 4.89 -49.79 -3.62
CA PRO A 900 5.36 -49.99 -5.00
C PRO A 900 4.25 -50.23 -6.03
N THR A 901 3.06 -50.63 -5.57
CA THR A 901 1.86 -50.87 -6.40
C THR A 901 1.01 -49.62 -6.62
N SER A 902 1.41 -48.47 -6.08
CA SER A 902 0.66 -47.22 -6.23
C SER A 902 0.52 -46.86 -7.72
N PRO A 903 -0.71 -46.59 -8.20
CA PRO A 903 -0.91 -46.17 -9.58
C PRO A 903 -0.32 -44.79 -9.86
N LEU A 904 -0.04 -43.96 -8.84
CA LEU A 904 0.57 -42.63 -9.01
C LEU A 904 2.05 -42.68 -9.38
N LEU A 905 2.72 -43.83 -9.21
CA LEU A 905 4.09 -44.02 -9.69
C LEU A 905 4.21 -43.92 -11.23
N GLN A 906 3.08 -43.94 -11.95
CA GLN A 906 3.02 -43.57 -13.37
C GLN A 906 3.51 -42.14 -13.66
N PHE A 907 3.47 -41.22 -12.68
CA PHE A 907 4.01 -39.86 -12.82
C PHE A 907 5.53 -39.79 -12.74
N LYS A 908 6.17 -40.76 -12.06
CA LYS A 908 7.60 -40.70 -11.71
C LYS A 908 8.52 -40.47 -12.92
N PRO A 909 8.39 -41.21 -14.04
CA PRO A 909 9.30 -41.03 -15.18
C PRO A 909 9.24 -39.63 -15.81
N SER A 910 8.04 -39.04 -15.92
CA SER A 910 7.86 -37.71 -16.49
C SER A 910 8.27 -36.60 -15.53
N ILE A 911 8.10 -36.79 -14.21
CA ILE A 911 8.65 -35.89 -13.17
C ILE A 911 10.17 -35.85 -13.24
N GLU A 912 10.83 -37.00 -13.33
CA GLU A 912 12.30 -37.10 -13.42
C GLU A 912 12.85 -36.42 -14.68
N GLN A 913 12.21 -36.63 -15.82
CA GLN A 913 12.54 -35.95 -17.07
C GLN A 913 12.37 -34.43 -16.95
N LEU A 914 11.30 -33.97 -16.32
CA LEU A 914 11.02 -32.55 -16.12
C LEU A 914 12.03 -31.88 -15.18
N LEU A 915 12.34 -32.52 -14.04
CA LEU A 915 13.36 -32.05 -13.10
C LEU A 915 14.73 -31.92 -13.78
N THR A 916 15.10 -32.91 -14.58
CA THR A 916 16.35 -32.89 -15.37
C THR A 916 16.37 -31.71 -16.35
N ALA A 917 15.27 -31.48 -17.08
CA ALA A 917 15.16 -30.37 -18.02
C ALA A 917 15.21 -29.00 -17.31
N TYR A 918 14.59 -28.87 -16.13
CA TYR A 918 14.66 -27.65 -15.32
C TYR A 918 16.09 -27.37 -14.82
N ARG A 919 16.81 -28.40 -14.36
CA ARG A 919 18.24 -28.28 -13.98
C ARG A 919 19.12 -27.90 -15.17
N GLN A 920 18.86 -28.43 -16.36
CA GLN A 920 19.55 -28.04 -17.60
C GLN A 920 19.25 -26.59 -18.02
N LEU A 921 18.07 -26.05 -17.70
CA LEU A 921 17.79 -24.64 -17.93
C LEU A 921 18.53 -23.73 -16.95
N ASP A 922 18.76 -24.19 -15.73
CA ASP A 922 19.50 -23.43 -14.72
C ASP A 922 21.01 -23.44 -14.94
N TRP A 923 21.52 -24.45 -15.65
CA TRP A 923 22.90 -24.51 -16.13
C TRP A 923 22.96 -25.01 -17.58
N LEU A 924 23.19 -24.08 -18.51
CA LEU A 924 23.41 -24.40 -19.92
C LEU A 924 24.87 -24.82 -20.15
N GLU A 925 25.08 -26.04 -20.66
CA GLU A 925 26.43 -26.58 -20.91
C GLU A 925 27.21 -25.79 -21.97
N ASN A 926 26.51 -25.21 -22.95
CA ASN A 926 27.09 -24.28 -23.91
C ASN A 926 26.24 -23.01 -24.01
N THR A 927 26.90 -21.90 -24.38
CA THR A 927 26.29 -20.56 -24.46
C THR A 927 26.23 -20.06 -25.91
N GLU A 928 26.06 -20.95 -26.89
CA GLU A 928 25.85 -20.53 -28.27
C GLU A 928 24.51 -19.77 -28.40
N THR A 929 24.45 -18.82 -29.33
CA THR A 929 23.35 -17.83 -29.46
C THR A 929 21.95 -18.42 -29.45
N PHE A 930 21.75 -19.65 -29.96
CA PHE A 930 20.43 -20.29 -30.04
C PHE A 930 20.23 -21.45 -29.07
N THR A 931 21.25 -21.87 -28.31
CA THR A 931 21.12 -22.99 -27.37
C THR A 931 20.10 -22.67 -26.29
N ALA A 932 20.22 -21.50 -25.65
CA ALA A 932 19.29 -21.06 -24.61
C ALA A 932 17.83 -21.10 -25.08
N THR A 933 17.58 -20.59 -26.28
CA THR A 933 16.25 -20.59 -26.92
C THR A 933 15.76 -22.00 -27.21
N LYS A 934 16.62 -22.87 -27.75
CA LYS A 934 16.28 -24.26 -28.08
C LYS A 934 15.97 -25.07 -26.82
N THR A 935 16.77 -24.94 -25.77
CA THR A 935 16.56 -25.62 -24.48
C THR A 935 15.29 -25.12 -23.81
N LEU A 936 15.05 -23.81 -23.76
CA LEU A 936 13.82 -23.23 -23.21
C LEU A 936 12.57 -23.70 -23.96
N TRP A 937 12.61 -23.70 -25.30
CA TRP A 937 11.50 -24.19 -26.11
C TRP A 937 11.22 -25.68 -25.89
N LYS A 938 12.25 -26.53 -25.92
CA LYS A 938 12.12 -27.97 -25.64
C LYS A 938 11.54 -28.24 -24.25
N THR A 939 12.00 -27.49 -23.26
CA THR A 939 11.54 -27.66 -21.88
C THR A 939 10.09 -27.23 -21.72
N ARG A 940 9.65 -26.14 -22.37
CA ARG A 940 8.23 -25.74 -22.41
C ARG A 940 7.36 -26.80 -23.07
N GLN A 941 7.83 -27.41 -24.16
CA GLN A 941 7.11 -28.48 -24.84
C GLN A 941 7.01 -29.73 -23.96
N LEU A 942 8.11 -30.13 -23.32
CA LEU A 942 8.12 -31.24 -22.36
C LEU A 942 7.14 -30.97 -21.21
N ALA A 943 7.21 -29.80 -20.59
CA ALA A 943 6.32 -29.41 -19.50
C ALA A 943 4.84 -29.50 -19.90
N LYS A 944 4.48 -29.00 -21.09
CA LYS A 944 3.10 -29.07 -21.58
C LYS A 944 2.64 -30.51 -21.85
N ASN A 945 3.51 -31.33 -22.46
CA ASN A 945 3.22 -32.74 -22.70
C ASN A 945 3.05 -33.51 -21.38
N THR A 946 3.89 -33.22 -20.38
CA THR A 946 3.80 -33.79 -19.03
C THR A 946 2.52 -33.35 -18.32
N GLU A 947 2.11 -32.09 -18.46
CA GLU A 947 0.84 -31.58 -17.92
C GLU A 947 -0.36 -32.37 -18.50
N ASP A 948 -0.42 -32.51 -19.82
CA ASP A 948 -1.49 -33.24 -20.50
C ASP A 948 -1.49 -34.74 -20.15
N LEU A 949 -0.31 -35.35 -20.01
CA LEU A 949 -0.16 -36.73 -19.56
C LEU A 949 -0.66 -36.90 -18.12
N HIS A 950 -0.24 -36.03 -17.21
CA HIS A 950 -0.61 -36.12 -15.80
C HIS A 950 -2.11 -35.90 -15.60
N ARG A 951 -2.74 -34.96 -16.34
CA ARG A 951 -4.21 -34.82 -16.37
C ARG A 951 -4.92 -36.09 -16.82
N LYS A 952 -4.41 -36.77 -17.87
CA LYS A 952 -4.99 -38.03 -18.37
C LYS A 952 -4.87 -39.16 -17.37
N ILE A 953 -3.72 -39.29 -16.69
CA ILE A 953 -3.52 -40.29 -15.65
C ILE A 953 -4.45 -39.98 -14.46
N ALA A 954 -4.48 -38.74 -13.95
CA ALA A 954 -5.34 -38.36 -12.84
C ALA A 954 -6.83 -38.60 -13.14
N LEU A 955 -7.29 -38.26 -14.34
CA LEU A 955 -8.66 -38.53 -14.78
C LEU A 955 -8.99 -40.03 -14.78
N LYS A 956 -8.07 -40.89 -15.25
CA LYS A 956 -8.24 -42.36 -15.21
C LYS A 956 -8.29 -42.91 -13.78
N LEU A 957 -7.63 -42.23 -12.84
CA LEU A 957 -7.60 -42.58 -11.42
C LEU A 957 -8.73 -41.92 -10.61
N GLY A 958 -9.67 -41.23 -11.27
CA GLY A 958 -10.85 -40.64 -10.65
C GLY A 958 -10.68 -39.21 -10.12
N ASN A 959 -9.51 -38.58 -10.28
CA ASN A 959 -9.28 -37.19 -9.88
C ASN A 959 -9.46 -36.23 -11.07
N GLY A 960 -10.72 -35.89 -11.37
CA GLY A 960 -11.09 -35.01 -12.48
C GLY A 960 -10.79 -33.52 -12.25
N ASN A 961 -10.55 -33.11 -11.00
CA ASN A 961 -10.29 -31.71 -10.63
C ASN A 961 -8.80 -31.35 -10.63
N PHE A 962 -7.91 -32.33 -10.85
CA PHE A 962 -6.47 -32.09 -10.89
C PHE A 962 -6.07 -31.23 -12.09
N ASN A 963 -5.59 -30.02 -11.79
CA ASN A 963 -5.29 -28.99 -12.79
C ASN A 963 -3.84 -28.46 -12.64
N PRO A 964 -2.83 -29.26 -12.99
CA PRO A 964 -1.43 -28.83 -12.91
C PRO A 964 -1.12 -27.72 -13.91
N ASN A 965 -0.14 -26.88 -13.58
CA ASN A 965 0.43 -25.87 -14.46
C ASN A 965 1.97 -25.94 -14.37
N TYR A 966 2.61 -26.63 -15.31
CA TYR A 966 4.05 -26.80 -15.33
C TYR A 966 4.77 -25.68 -16.11
N ASP A 967 4.24 -24.46 -16.11
CA ASP A 967 5.02 -23.29 -16.54
C ASP A 967 6.28 -23.23 -15.68
N ILE A 968 7.44 -23.19 -16.35
CA ILE A 968 8.77 -23.22 -15.73
C ILE A 968 8.89 -22.13 -14.66
N PHE A 969 8.22 -20.99 -14.82
CA PHE A 969 8.29 -19.88 -13.86
C PHE A 969 7.21 -19.91 -12.76
N HIS A 970 6.35 -20.92 -12.77
CA HIS A 970 5.36 -21.25 -11.75
C HIS A 970 5.78 -22.54 -11.02
N ASP A 971 7.04 -22.56 -10.58
CA ASP A 971 7.60 -23.64 -9.79
C ASP A 971 8.34 -23.07 -8.59
N ASN A 972 8.36 -23.81 -7.48
CA ASN A 972 8.99 -23.40 -6.24
C ASN A 972 10.44 -22.95 -6.43
N ARG A 973 11.19 -23.55 -7.37
CA ARG A 973 12.57 -23.17 -7.73
C ARG A 973 12.70 -21.74 -8.25
N HIS A 974 11.63 -21.14 -8.77
CA HIS A 974 11.61 -19.78 -9.32
C HIS A 974 10.88 -18.78 -8.43
N GLU A 975 10.12 -19.26 -7.45
CA GLU A 975 9.28 -18.44 -6.59
C GLU A 975 9.86 -18.28 -5.19
N GLN A 976 10.66 -19.24 -4.73
CA GLN A 976 11.41 -19.16 -3.48
C GLN A 976 12.86 -18.74 -3.76
N HIS A 977 13.36 -17.73 -3.03
CA HIS A 977 14.75 -17.25 -3.10
C HIS A 977 15.25 -16.90 -4.51
N ALA A 978 14.37 -16.33 -5.34
CA ALA A 978 14.71 -15.90 -6.69
C ALA A 978 15.19 -14.44 -6.79
N ASN A 979 15.04 -13.66 -5.71
CA ASN A 979 15.50 -12.27 -5.63
C ASN A 979 17.01 -12.21 -5.43
N LEU A 980 17.61 -11.08 -5.83
CA LEU A 980 19.03 -10.81 -5.62
C LEU A 980 19.28 -10.21 -4.24
N TRP A 981 20.32 -10.71 -3.57
CA TRP A 981 20.98 -10.02 -2.47
C TRP A 981 21.89 -8.93 -3.04
N LYS A 982 21.43 -7.68 -3.01
CA LYS A 982 22.19 -6.51 -3.46
C LYS A 982 23.02 -5.98 -2.29
N THR A 983 24.32 -5.85 -2.48
CA THR A 983 25.23 -5.23 -1.52
C THR A 983 25.38 -3.74 -1.85
N GLU A 984 25.81 -2.92 -0.89
CA GLU A 984 26.02 -1.49 -1.16
C GLU A 984 27.13 -1.28 -2.20
N LEU A 985 26.96 -0.34 -3.12
CA LEU A 985 27.97 0.07 -4.11
C LEU A 985 28.42 1.50 -3.79
N SER A 986 29.72 1.77 -3.82
CA SER A 986 30.29 3.11 -3.56
C SER A 986 29.81 4.18 -4.55
N LEU A 987 29.37 3.76 -5.74
CA LEU A 987 28.85 4.58 -6.84
C LEU A 987 27.51 5.27 -6.56
N ILE A 988 26.73 4.83 -5.56
CA ILE A 988 25.37 5.35 -5.30
C ILE A 988 25.39 6.55 -4.32
N ASN A 989 26.51 6.79 -3.64
CA ASN A 989 26.69 7.91 -2.70
C ASN A 989 27.53 9.07 -3.29
N ARG A 990 27.69 9.16 -4.62
CA ARG A 990 28.41 10.24 -5.31
C ARG A 990 27.60 10.96 -6.37
#